data_AF-A0A9X3N235-F1
#
_entry.id   AF-A0A9X3N235-F1
#
_cell.length_a   1.000
_cell.length_b   1.000
_cell.length_c   1.000
_cell.angle_alpha   90.00
_cell.angle_beta   90.00
_cell.angle_gamma   90.00
#
_symmetry.space_group_name_H-M   'P 1'
#
loop_
_entity.id
_entity.type
_entity.pdbx_description
1 polymer ?
#
loop_
_entity_poly.entity_id
_entity_poly.type
_entity_poly.pdbx_seq_one_letter_code
_entity_poly.pdbx_strand_id
1 'polypeptide(L)'
;MAAITFPNYTQIPSRLNLTAWRAIRTVVWLGALVVAGLLIAVPDTGLKVMWKGVIPSLPLLFMVAPGVWRNICPLATSNQTPRLLGITKGLNPPKWLKEYGYVIATGSFVGFVILRKIGLDDNGPLSALLLLGAMAGAFAGGMVLKGKSGWCSSICPLLPVQRIYGQTPFALVGNNHCQPCVGCAKSCYDFNPRAAYLADLNDADGYWSGYRKFFVGAFPGLILGFFETADNDVLGMLLYMAVSTALFALAVTFVKVSAHTITSTFGAIAFGIFYYEVGGQLEPATWPIRAAAVALAAVWLVRTWRKEKPFLAQAAAPVVAVAPGGAASRSIANNRALRSGAPEVHFVDDDKTVVAKPGLSLLEIAESNGMTIESGCRMGICGADPVAIKDGMDCLSGISDDEKATLERLGLAPNTRMACCARVEGPVSVALKPDKAAVPSLSKVQGFNYDKSIANVVVIGNGIAGVTAVDHIRRRHPVTAIDLIAEEPHHLYNRMGIARLVYGKSAMQGLYLNPDTWYGERDVETWLNTRALQIDRVNRTVHLGTGEKLPYDKLILAMGSRAFVPPIEGFGLAGSGVLRKADDAIRVRNFAQRHATKKASIAGGGLLGLEAAYALHQLGMRATVLERSDRLLKRQLDERAAHLLQKYLEGLGLEIITSAETKAVSGHGRLDSIELVDGRRLDAEILLVAAGIQPNAELAKAAGLATNRGVLVNARMQTGDPHILAAGDVAEFEGQVPGLWPTAVAQAEIAADVAVGGSKLYDPVIPVTILKVVGIELTSIGRFEAAGSHEEEIALEDASGRYRKLVVADGRIVGAILLGFSKEVAAVRTAITRGFDVTHQIDNLRAGRWDVLAGMSGEMPLAPAVPA
;
A
#
# COMPACT_ATOMS: atom_id res chain seq x y z
N MET A 1 12.10 -7.52 25.27
CA MET A 1 11.27 -7.26 24.06
C MET A 1 9.98 -6.56 24.46
N ALA A 2 9.78 -5.28 24.15
CA ALA A 2 8.43 -4.69 24.24
C ALA A 2 7.53 -5.39 23.20
N ALA A 3 6.45 -6.03 23.65
CA ALA A 3 5.54 -6.75 22.76
C ALA A 3 4.85 -5.75 21.82
N ILE A 4 4.91 -5.98 20.50
CA ILE A 4 4.10 -5.24 19.53
C ILE A 4 2.64 -5.38 19.97
N THR A 5 1.96 -4.25 20.22
CA THR A 5 0.63 -4.28 20.84
C THR A 5 -0.38 -5.01 19.94
N PHE A 6 -0.29 -4.80 18.62
CA PHE A 6 -1.14 -5.38 17.58
C PHE A 6 -0.27 -5.94 16.42
N PRO A 7 0.33 -7.13 16.61
CA PRO A 7 1.16 -7.73 15.57
C PRO A 7 0.30 -8.25 14.42
N ASN A 8 0.70 -7.98 13.17
CA ASN A 8 0.06 -8.57 11.99
C ASN A 8 0.56 -10.01 11.73
N TYR A 9 -0.02 -10.68 10.75
CA TYR A 9 0.25 -12.11 10.51
C TYR A 9 1.71 -12.43 10.18
N THR A 10 2.47 -11.51 9.56
CA THR A 10 3.89 -11.72 9.24
C THR A 10 4.79 -11.54 10.46
N GLN A 11 4.30 -10.84 11.49
CA GLN A 11 5.00 -10.59 12.75
C GLN A 11 4.74 -11.69 13.80
N ILE A 12 3.85 -12.65 13.52
CA ILE A 12 3.53 -13.75 14.43
C ILE A 12 4.25 -15.02 13.94
N PRO A 13 5.36 -15.44 14.57
CA PRO A 13 6.09 -16.62 14.13
C PRO A 13 5.23 -17.88 14.28
N SER A 14 5.25 -18.75 13.27
CA SER A 14 4.62 -20.06 13.39
C SER A 14 5.48 -20.96 14.27
N ARG A 15 4.89 -21.51 15.35
CA ARG A 15 5.57 -22.46 16.24
C ARG A 15 5.69 -23.87 15.65
N LEU A 16 4.88 -24.19 14.65
CA LEU A 16 4.89 -25.46 13.93
C LEU A 16 5.20 -25.21 12.46
N ASN A 17 5.90 -26.14 11.83
CA ASN A 17 6.10 -26.10 10.38
C ASN A 17 4.78 -26.38 9.64
N LEU A 18 4.75 -26.07 8.33
CA LEU A 18 3.54 -26.21 7.53
C LEU A 18 3.08 -27.68 7.40
N THR A 19 4.02 -28.62 7.37
CA THR A 19 3.74 -30.07 7.29
C THR A 19 2.99 -30.57 8.52
N ALA A 20 3.42 -30.17 9.71
CA ALA A 20 2.74 -30.47 10.96
C ALA A 20 1.33 -29.88 10.98
N TRP A 21 1.16 -28.63 10.53
CA TRP A 21 -0.17 -28.05 10.38
C TRP A 21 -1.07 -28.82 9.40
N ARG A 22 -0.52 -29.29 8.28
CA ARG A 22 -1.25 -30.12 7.31
C ARG A 22 -1.68 -31.45 7.95
N ALA A 23 -0.79 -32.13 8.66
CA ALA A 23 -1.11 -33.38 9.36
C ALA A 23 -2.25 -33.18 10.37
N ILE A 24 -2.15 -32.16 11.22
CA ILE A 24 -3.20 -31.82 12.20
C ILE A 24 -4.53 -31.54 11.50
N ARG A 25 -4.53 -30.78 10.40
CA ARG A 25 -5.74 -30.48 9.62
C ARG A 25 -6.38 -31.73 9.05
N THR A 26 -5.58 -32.65 8.50
CA THR A 26 -6.07 -33.91 7.96
C THR A 26 -6.71 -34.74 9.07
N VAL A 27 -6.07 -34.86 10.23
CA VAL A 27 -6.62 -35.59 11.38
C VAL A 27 -7.95 -34.98 11.84
N VAL A 28 -8.02 -33.65 12.02
CA VAL A 28 -9.26 -32.98 12.46
C VAL A 28 -10.36 -33.05 11.40
N TRP A 29 -10.01 -32.99 10.12
CA TRP A 29 -10.94 -33.14 9.01
C TRP A 29 -11.52 -34.56 8.91
N LEU A 30 -10.68 -35.59 9.06
CA LEU A 30 -11.13 -36.98 9.16
C LEU A 30 -11.98 -37.20 10.42
N GLY A 31 -11.61 -36.59 11.54
CA GLY A 31 -12.41 -36.61 12.77
C GLY A 31 -13.82 -36.06 12.58
N ALA A 32 -13.99 -34.99 11.77
CA ALA A 32 -15.31 -34.47 11.43
C ALA A 32 -16.15 -35.48 10.62
N LEU A 33 -15.53 -36.24 9.71
CA LEU A 33 -16.21 -37.33 8.99
C LEU A 33 -16.60 -38.48 9.92
N VAL A 34 -15.74 -38.82 10.90
CA VAL A 34 -16.06 -39.83 11.93
C VAL A 34 -17.26 -39.37 12.76
N VAL A 35 -17.32 -38.11 13.18
CA VAL A 35 -18.48 -37.56 13.90
C VAL A 35 -19.75 -37.63 13.05
N ALA A 36 -19.67 -37.29 11.75
CA ALA A 36 -20.81 -37.47 10.83
C ALA A 36 -21.23 -38.94 10.71
N GLY A 37 -20.28 -39.87 10.64
CA GLY A 37 -20.55 -41.31 10.64
C GLY A 37 -21.22 -41.79 11.93
N LEU A 38 -20.75 -41.33 13.09
CA LEU A 38 -21.37 -41.64 14.39
C LEU A 38 -22.80 -41.11 14.47
N LEU A 39 -23.05 -39.90 13.99
CA LEU A 39 -24.38 -39.30 13.95
C LEU A 39 -25.38 -40.12 13.11
N ILE A 40 -24.91 -40.86 12.11
CA ILE A 40 -25.73 -41.73 11.27
C ILE A 40 -25.84 -43.15 11.88
N ALA A 41 -24.71 -43.74 12.25
CA ALA A 41 -24.62 -45.14 12.65
C ALA A 41 -25.03 -45.38 14.11
N VAL A 42 -24.74 -44.43 15.01
CA VAL A 42 -25.05 -44.49 16.44
C VAL A 42 -25.50 -43.11 16.93
N PRO A 43 -26.71 -42.66 16.52
CA PRO A 43 -27.17 -41.27 16.69
C PRO A 43 -27.00 -40.71 18.10
N ASP A 44 -27.35 -41.47 19.15
CA ASP A 44 -27.24 -41.02 20.54
C ASP A 44 -25.80 -40.68 20.93
N THR A 45 -24.85 -41.48 20.47
CA THR A 45 -23.42 -41.24 20.73
C THR A 45 -22.91 -40.07 19.91
N GLY A 46 -23.28 -40.00 18.62
CA GLY A 46 -22.93 -38.89 17.74
C GLY A 46 -23.44 -37.54 18.25
N LEU A 47 -24.70 -37.48 18.69
CA LEU A 47 -25.35 -36.29 19.23
C LEU A 47 -24.67 -35.84 20.54
N LYS A 48 -24.34 -36.78 21.44
CA LYS A 48 -23.55 -36.48 22.65
C LYS A 48 -22.17 -35.93 22.29
N VAL A 49 -21.44 -36.54 21.36
CA VAL A 49 -20.12 -36.06 20.95
C VAL A 49 -20.19 -34.66 20.34
N MET A 50 -21.14 -34.41 19.44
CA MET A 50 -21.29 -33.12 18.77
C MET A 50 -21.77 -32.03 19.73
N TRP A 51 -22.94 -32.22 20.35
CA TRP A 51 -23.64 -31.18 21.11
C TRP A 51 -23.18 -31.05 22.56
N LYS A 52 -22.66 -32.11 23.19
CA LYS A 52 -22.15 -32.08 24.57
C LYS A 52 -20.62 -32.06 24.66
N GLY A 53 -19.91 -32.40 23.58
CA GLY A 53 -18.44 -32.39 23.53
C GLY A 53 -17.87 -31.26 22.69
N VAL A 54 -17.99 -31.37 21.36
CA VAL A 54 -17.33 -30.48 20.40
C VAL A 54 -17.85 -29.05 20.50
N ILE A 55 -19.17 -28.85 20.36
CA ILE A 55 -19.76 -27.51 20.31
C ILE A 55 -19.51 -26.71 21.60
N PRO A 56 -19.69 -27.27 22.81
CA PRO A 56 -19.39 -26.56 24.04
C PRO A 56 -17.91 -26.19 24.26
N SER A 57 -16.97 -26.83 23.54
CA SER A 57 -15.55 -26.47 23.63
C SER A 57 -15.15 -25.24 22.81
N LEU A 58 -15.95 -24.86 21.80
CA LEU A 58 -15.59 -23.83 20.83
C LEU A 58 -15.51 -22.41 21.42
N PRO A 59 -16.46 -21.93 22.25
CA PRO A 59 -16.36 -20.59 22.84
C PRO A 59 -15.07 -20.41 23.65
N LEU A 60 -14.70 -21.40 24.46
CA LEU A 60 -13.43 -21.43 25.20
C LEU A 60 -12.23 -21.35 24.25
N LEU A 61 -12.22 -22.16 23.18
CA LEU A 61 -11.15 -22.13 22.18
C LEU A 61 -11.03 -20.76 21.48
N PHE A 62 -12.15 -20.12 21.16
CA PHE A 62 -12.16 -18.80 20.50
C PHE A 62 -11.70 -17.68 21.42
N MET A 63 -11.91 -17.81 22.72
CA MET A 63 -11.44 -16.86 23.72
C MET A 63 -9.94 -17.04 24.00
N VAL A 64 -9.49 -18.29 24.11
CA VAL A 64 -8.10 -18.63 24.48
C VAL A 64 -7.16 -18.54 23.29
N ALA A 65 -7.44 -19.30 22.23
CA ALA A 65 -6.54 -19.48 21.09
C ALA A 65 -7.32 -19.56 19.74
N PRO A 66 -8.06 -18.51 19.35
CA PRO A 66 -8.85 -18.48 18.12
C PRO A 66 -8.02 -18.76 16.86
N GLY A 67 -6.73 -18.37 16.85
CA GLY A 67 -5.81 -18.70 15.76
C GLY A 67 -5.55 -20.21 15.60
N VAL A 68 -5.66 -21.02 16.66
CA VAL A 68 -5.60 -22.50 16.56
C VAL A 68 -6.81 -23.00 15.79
N TRP A 69 -8.03 -22.60 16.20
CA TRP A 69 -9.26 -22.97 15.48
C TRP A 69 -9.19 -22.58 14.00
N ARG A 70 -8.73 -21.35 13.71
CA ARG A 70 -8.57 -20.85 12.33
C ARG A 70 -7.60 -21.66 11.48
N ASN A 71 -6.72 -22.44 12.11
CA ASN A 71 -5.79 -23.34 11.45
C ASN A 71 -6.27 -24.80 11.37
N ILE A 72 -7.09 -25.28 12.32
CA ILE A 72 -7.50 -26.70 12.39
C ILE A 72 -8.96 -26.95 11.98
N CYS A 73 -9.78 -25.91 11.86
CA CYS A 73 -11.21 -26.04 11.56
C CYS A 73 -11.45 -26.89 10.30
N PRO A 74 -12.30 -27.93 10.36
CA PRO A 74 -12.55 -28.82 9.23
C PRO A 74 -13.18 -28.07 8.05
N LEU A 75 -14.02 -27.07 8.30
CA LEU A 75 -14.59 -26.22 7.25
C LEU A 75 -13.54 -25.33 6.58
N ALA A 76 -12.58 -24.82 7.34
CA ALA A 76 -11.46 -24.07 6.78
C ALA A 76 -10.57 -24.97 5.91
N THR A 77 -10.32 -26.20 6.36
CA THR A 77 -9.61 -27.21 5.58
C THR A 77 -10.37 -27.53 4.29
N SER A 78 -11.66 -27.88 4.36
CA SER A 78 -12.49 -28.11 3.17
C SER A 78 -12.47 -26.94 2.20
N ASN A 79 -12.54 -25.71 2.70
CA ASN A 79 -12.49 -24.50 1.88
C ASN A 79 -11.13 -24.27 1.21
N GLN A 80 -10.02 -24.69 1.81
CA GLN A 80 -8.69 -24.57 1.20
C GLN A 80 -8.32 -25.78 0.31
N THR A 81 -9.00 -26.92 0.45
CA THR A 81 -8.72 -28.14 -0.34
C THR A 81 -8.77 -27.90 -1.86
N PRO A 82 -9.78 -27.22 -2.45
CA PRO A 82 -9.81 -26.93 -3.89
C PRO A 82 -8.55 -26.20 -4.39
N ARG A 83 -8.01 -25.29 -3.57
CA ARG A 83 -6.77 -24.57 -3.88
C ARG A 83 -5.55 -25.48 -3.81
N LEU A 84 -5.47 -26.36 -2.81
CA LEU A 84 -4.40 -27.36 -2.71
C LEU A 84 -4.43 -28.35 -3.89
N LEU A 85 -5.60 -28.63 -4.43
CA LEU A 85 -5.81 -29.50 -5.60
C LEU A 85 -5.69 -28.76 -6.93
N GLY A 86 -5.50 -27.43 -6.94
CA GLY A 86 -5.39 -26.63 -8.16
C GLY A 86 -6.68 -26.49 -8.97
N ILE A 87 -7.85 -26.66 -8.34
CA ILE A 87 -9.18 -26.60 -8.99
C ILE A 87 -10.00 -25.37 -8.56
N THR A 88 -9.38 -24.39 -7.91
CA THR A 88 -10.03 -23.13 -7.52
C THR A 88 -10.05 -22.12 -8.68
N LYS A 89 -11.18 -21.43 -8.88
CA LYS A 89 -11.31 -20.30 -9.81
C LYS A 89 -10.66 -19.01 -9.29
N GLY A 90 -10.43 -18.90 -7.98
CA GLY A 90 -9.71 -17.76 -7.39
C GLY A 90 -10.43 -16.40 -7.46
N LEU A 91 -11.75 -16.36 -7.68
CA LEU A 91 -12.47 -15.10 -7.88
C LEU A 91 -12.48 -14.23 -6.61
N ASN A 92 -12.49 -12.92 -6.80
CA ASN A 92 -12.77 -11.97 -5.73
C ASN A 92 -14.20 -12.15 -5.21
N PRO A 93 -14.45 -12.08 -3.88
CA PRO A 93 -15.82 -12.07 -3.38
C PRO A 93 -16.56 -10.85 -3.96
N PRO A 94 -17.78 -11.03 -4.49
CA PRO A 94 -18.56 -9.93 -5.07
C PRO A 94 -18.85 -8.87 -4.01
N LYS A 95 -19.08 -7.63 -4.44
CA LYS A 95 -19.28 -6.47 -3.55
C LYS A 95 -20.34 -6.75 -2.46
N TRP A 96 -21.49 -7.31 -2.84
CA TRP A 96 -22.55 -7.65 -1.89
C TRP A 96 -22.08 -8.66 -0.83
N LEU A 97 -21.24 -9.64 -1.18
CA LEU A 97 -20.75 -10.63 -0.22
C LEU A 97 -19.72 -10.01 0.74
N LYS A 98 -18.94 -9.02 0.28
CA LYS A 98 -18.04 -8.25 1.15
C LYS A 98 -18.82 -7.38 2.13
N GLU A 99 -19.91 -6.76 1.68
CA GLU A 99 -20.77 -5.88 2.50
C GLU A 99 -21.63 -6.67 3.49
N TYR A 100 -22.32 -7.71 3.01
CA TYR A 100 -23.30 -8.46 3.80
C TYR A 100 -22.76 -9.75 4.41
N GLY A 101 -21.50 -10.13 4.19
CA GLY A 101 -20.94 -11.39 4.69
C GLY A 101 -21.14 -11.58 6.20
N TYR A 102 -20.91 -10.55 7.01
CA TYR A 102 -21.14 -10.68 8.46
C TYR A 102 -22.62 -10.84 8.84
N VAL A 103 -23.52 -10.21 8.08
CA VAL A 103 -24.97 -10.36 8.25
C VAL A 103 -25.41 -11.76 7.88
N ILE A 104 -24.92 -12.30 6.76
CA ILE A 104 -25.17 -13.68 6.32
C ILE A 104 -24.71 -14.65 7.40
N ALA A 105 -23.47 -14.50 7.88
CA ALA A 105 -22.93 -15.33 8.95
C ALA A 105 -23.77 -15.25 10.24
N THR A 106 -24.26 -14.06 10.60
CA THR A 106 -25.13 -13.84 11.76
C THR A 106 -26.49 -14.50 11.58
N GLY A 107 -27.15 -14.29 10.44
CA GLY A 107 -28.43 -14.90 10.13
C GLY A 107 -28.34 -16.43 10.08
N SER A 108 -27.29 -16.98 9.47
CA SER A 108 -27.02 -18.41 9.47
C SER A 108 -26.80 -18.95 10.88
N PHE A 109 -26.07 -18.25 11.74
CA PHE A 109 -25.86 -18.66 13.13
C PHE A 109 -27.19 -18.75 13.90
N VAL A 110 -28.01 -17.69 13.86
CA VAL A 110 -29.32 -17.66 14.52
C VAL A 110 -30.23 -18.76 13.96
N GLY A 111 -30.25 -18.93 12.64
CA GLY A 111 -31.00 -20.00 11.98
C GLY A 111 -30.58 -21.40 12.46
N PHE A 112 -29.28 -21.67 12.63
CA PHE A 112 -28.82 -22.95 13.17
C PHE A 112 -29.19 -23.17 14.64
N VAL A 113 -29.19 -22.12 15.46
CA VAL A 113 -29.66 -22.22 16.85
C VAL A 113 -31.16 -22.55 16.89
N ILE A 114 -31.97 -21.93 16.03
CA ILE A 114 -33.40 -22.24 15.89
C ILE A 114 -33.61 -23.69 15.43
N LEU A 115 -32.91 -24.13 14.39
CA LEU A 115 -33.00 -25.50 13.89
C LEU A 115 -32.61 -26.51 14.97
N ARG A 116 -31.62 -26.16 15.80
CA ARG A 116 -31.24 -27.00 16.94
C ARG A 116 -32.37 -27.14 17.94
N LYS A 117 -33.03 -26.04 18.29
CA LYS A 117 -34.17 -25.99 19.23
C LYS A 117 -35.42 -26.73 18.73
N ILE A 118 -35.57 -26.88 17.42
CA ILE A 118 -36.73 -27.55 16.80
C ILE A 118 -36.49 -29.06 16.61
N GLY A 119 -35.24 -29.51 16.47
CA GLY A 119 -35.02 -30.95 16.31
C GLY A 119 -33.62 -31.45 15.91
N LEU A 120 -32.58 -30.62 15.85
CA LEU A 120 -31.22 -31.17 15.62
C LEU A 120 -30.66 -31.89 16.84
N ASP A 121 -31.11 -31.56 18.06
CA ASP A 121 -30.63 -32.19 19.29
C ASP A 121 -31.04 -33.67 19.40
N ASP A 122 -32.13 -34.07 18.73
CA ASP A 122 -32.68 -35.43 18.79
C ASP A 122 -32.54 -36.21 17.48
N ASN A 123 -32.02 -35.58 16.41
CA ASN A 123 -31.91 -36.20 15.09
C ASN A 123 -30.45 -36.24 14.60
N GLY A 124 -29.80 -37.38 14.84
CA GLY A 124 -28.42 -37.64 14.41
C GLY A 124 -28.21 -37.48 12.91
N PRO A 125 -28.97 -38.18 12.04
CA PRO A 125 -28.84 -38.05 10.59
C PRO A 125 -29.00 -36.61 10.07
N LEU A 126 -29.93 -35.83 10.64
CA LEU A 126 -30.12 -34.43 10.27
C LEU A 126 -28.92 -33.56 10.69
N SER A 127 -28.36 -33.81 11.88
CA SER A 127 -27.12 -33.18 12.35
C SER A 127 -25.90 -33.58 11.48
N ALA A 128 -25.84 -34.82 11.00
CA ALA A 128 -24.80 -35.27 10.07
C ALA A 128 -24.94 -34.56 8.71
N LEU A 129 -26.16 -34.45 8.18
CA LEU A 129 -26.45 -33.74 6.95
C LEU A 129 -26.02 -32.27 7.04
N LEU A 130 -26.27 -31.62 8.19
CA LEU A 130 -25.81 -30.27 8.45
C LEU A 130 -24.27 -30.16 8.40
N LEU A 131 -23.56 -31.04 9.10
CA LEU A 131 -22.09 -31.02 9.14
C LEU A 131 -21.47 -31.27 7.76
N LEU A 132 -21.94 -32.32 7.07
CA LEU A 132 -21.48 -32.66 5.73
C LEU A 132 -21.85 -31.59 4.70
N GLY A 133 -23.05 -31.02 4.79
CA GLY A 133 -23.50 -29.91 3.96
C GLY A 133 -22.64 -28.66 4.15
N ALA A 134 -22.28 -28.32 5.40
CA ALA A 134 -21.35 -27.23 5.69
C ALA A 134 -19.95 -27.49 5.10
N MET A 135 -19.44 -28.72 5.20
CA MET A 135 -18.15 -29.10 4.61
C MET A 135 -18.18 -29.02 3.08
N ALA A 136 -19.26 -29.49 2.45
CA ALA A 136 -19.48 -29.40 1.00
C ALA A 136 -19.61 -27.95 0.53
N GLY A 137 -20.39 -27.13 1.24
CA GLY A 137 -20.53 -25.70 0.96
C GLY A 137 -19.21 -24.95 1.12
N ALA A 138 -18.42 -25.27 2.14
CA ALA A 138 -17.08 -24.71 2.33
C ALA A 138 -16.14 -25.06 1.16
N PHE A 139 -16.17 -26.32 0.71
CA PHE A 139 -15.43 -26.80 -0.45
C PHE A 139 -15.89 -26.07 -1.73
N ALA A 140 -17.19 -25.99 -2.00
CA ALA A 140 -17.74 -25.27 -3.14
C ALA A 140 -17.34 -23.79 -3.14
N GLY A 141 -17.42 -23.11 -1.98
CA GLY A 141 -16.93 -21.74 -1.82
C GLY A 141 -15.43 -21.61 -2.10
N GLY A 142 -14.64 -22.64 -1.77
CA GLY A 142 -13.21 -22.72 -2.07
C GLY A 142 -12.90 -22.99 -3.55
N MET A 143 -13.81 -23.65 -4.27
CA MET A 143 -13.71 -23.80 -5.73
C MET A 143 -13.94 -22.47 -6.45
N VAL A 144 -14.71 -21.54 -5.87
CA VAL A 144 -15.09 -20.29 -6.54
C VAL A 144 -14.25 -19.10 -6.09
N LEU A 145 -14.09 -18.89 -4.78
CA LEU A 145 -13.58 -17.63 -4.22
C LEU A 145 -12.17 -17.75 -3.64
N LYS A 146 -11.39 -16.67 -3.73
CA LYS A 146 -10.00 -16.62 -3.26
C LYS A 146 -9.86 -16.72 -1.73
N GLY A 147 -8.75 -17.30 -1.29
CA GLY A 147 -8.38 -17.35 0.13
C GLY A 147 -9.48 -17.97 1.00
N LYS A 148 -9.70 -17.42 2.19
CA LYS A 148 -10.74 -17.87 3.12
C LYS A 148 -12.11 -17.18 2.93
N SER A 149 -12.26 -16.31 1.92
CA SER A 149 -13.54 -15.62 1.66
C SER A 149 -14.58 -16.49 0.97
N GLY A 150 -14.24 -17.73 0.58
CA GLY A 150 -15.23 -18.71 0.16
C GLY A 150 -16.14 -19.22 1.28
N TRP A 151 -15.73 -19.06 2.54
CA TRP A 151 -16.50 -19.56 3.67
C TRP A 151 -16.18 -18.84 4.98
N CYS A 152 -14.93 -18.93 5.44
CA CYS A 152 -14.54 -18.61 6.82
C CYS A 152 -14.61 -17.12 7.17
N SER A 153 -14.64 -16.23 6.19
CA SER A 153 -14.67 -14.78 6.41
C SER A 153 -15.96 -14.13 5.90
N SER A 154 -16.95 -14.92 5.51
CA SER A 154 -18.13 -14.45 4.75
C SER A 154 -19.41 -15.23 5.03
N ILE A 155 -19.38 -16.57 5.08
CA ILE A 155 -20.59 -17.40 5.20
C ILE A 155 -20.61 -18.16 6.54
N CYS A 156 -19.45 -18.44 7.11
CA CYS A 156 -19.32 -19.31 8.28
C CYS A 156 -20.16 -18.81 9.48
N PRO A 157 -21.10 -19.63 10.00
CA PRO A 157 -21.97 -19.23 11.11
C PRO A 157 -21.20 -19.01 12.41
N LEU A 158 -19.99 -19.56 12.55
CA LEU A 158 -19.17 -19.35 13.74
C LEU A 158 -18.39 -18.03 13.71
N LEU A 159 -18.33 -17.33 12.57
CA LEU A 159 -17.60 -16.09 12.41
C LEU A 159 -18.00 -15.02 13.44
N PRO A 160 -19.30 -14.74 13.71
CA PRO A 160 -19.70 -13.71 14.67
C PRO A 160 -19.27 -14.04 16.10
N VAL A 161 -19.42 -15.28 16.53
CA VAL A 161 -18.99 -15.76 17.87
C VAL A 161 -17.46 -15.70 18.00
N GLN A 162 -16.75 -16.15 16.96
CA GLN A 162 -15.29 -16.07 16.91
C GLN A 162 -14.79 -14.62 16.98
N ARG A 163 -15.51 -13.69 16.34
CA ARG A 163 -15.18 -12.25 16.35
C ARG A 163 -15.37 -11.63 17.73
N ILE A 164 -16.45 -11.97 18.43
CA ILE A 164 -16.69 -11.51 19.81
C ILE A 164 -15.57 -11.97 20.73
N TYR A 165 -15.29 -13.28 20.79
CA TYR A 165 -14.31 -13.81 21.76
C TYR A 165 -12.85 -13.59 21.36
N GLY A 166 -12.60 -13.40 20.06
CA GLY A 166 -11.28 -13.17 19.50
C GLY A 166 -10.70 -11.76 19.67
N GLN A 167 -11.34 -10.89 20.47
CA GLN A 167 -10.88 -9.51 20.72
C GLN A 167 -9.49 -9.46 21.37
N THR A 168 -9.29 -10.20 22.46
CA THR A 168 -8.02 -10.24 23.19
C THR A 168 -7.57 -11.67 23.53
N PRO A 169 -7.18 -12.45 22.52
CA PRO A 169 -6.84 -13.85 22.73
C PRO A 169 -5.69 -14.01 23.73
N PHE A 170 -5.75 -15.06 24.54
CA PHE A 170 -4.70 -15.42 25.49
C PHE A 170 -3.44 -15.88 24.75
N ALA A 171 -3.61 -16.62 23.64
CA ALA A 171 -2.55 -17.10 22.77
C ALA A 171 -2.75 -16.60 21.33
N LEU A 172 -1.68 -16.05 20.74
CA LEU A 172 -1.64 -15.70 19.31
C LEU A 172 -1.05 -16.84 18.49
N VAL A 173 -1.72 -17.18 17.40
CA VAL A 173 -1.25 -18.15 16.41
C VAL A 173 -1.43 -17.54 15.03
N GLY A 174 -0.35 -17.49 14.25
CA GLY A 174 -0.34 -16.92 12.90
C GLY A 174 -1.17 -17.75 11.91
N ASN A 175 -1.59 -17.11 10.81
CA ASN A 175 -2.28 -17.80 9.73
C ASN A 175 -1.32 -18.70 8.93
N ASN A 176 -1.60 -20.01 8.88
CA ASN A 176 -0.81 -20.98 8.11
C ASN A 176 -1.61 -21.63 6.97
N HIS A 177 -2.78 -21.08 6.61
CA HIS A 177 -3.60 -21.59 5.49
C HIS A 177 -3.30 -20.84 4.19
N CYS A 178 -3.30 -19.50 4.23
CA CYS A 178 -3.03 -18.67 3.06
C CYS A 178 -1.60 -18.13 3.16
N GLN A 179 -0.69 -18.63 2.32
CA GLN A 179 0.70 -18.18 2.25
C GLN A 179 1.01 -17.71 0.82
N PRO A 180 1.17 -16.39 0.59
CA PRO A 180 0.98 -15.29 1.54
C PRO A 180 -0.51 -14.99 1.83
N CYS A 181 -0.81 -14.22 2.89
CA CYS A 181 -2.20 -13.92 3.27
C CYS A 181 -2.84 -12.90 2.30
N VAL A 182 -3.84 -13.34 1.52
CA VAL A 182 -4.47 -12.54 0.45
C VAL A 182 -5.46 -11.44 0.91
N GLY A 183 -5.54 -11.13 2.21
CA GLY A 183 -6.35 -10.00 2.71
C GLY A 183 -7.83 -10.00 2.28
N CYS A 184 -8.46 -11.16 2.12
CA CYS A 184 -9.72 -11.32 1.39
C CYS A 184 -10.98 -10.69 2.02
N ALA A 185 -10.88 -10.10 3.21
CA ALA A 185 -11.98 -9.46 3.92
C ALA A 185 -11.50 -8.21 4.68
N LYS A 186 -12.34 -7.17 4.75
CA LYS A 186 -12.09 -5.97 5.56
C LYS A 186 -11.88 -6.38 7.01
N SER A 187 -10.86 -5.78 7.65
CA SER A 187 -10.49 -6.07 9.05
C SER A 187 -10.34 -7.59 9.32
N CYS A 188 -9.70 -8.34 8.43
CA CYS A 188 -9.56 -9.79 8.58
C CYS A 188 -8.82 -10.20 9.87
N TYR A 189 -9.42 -11.08 10.66
CA TYR A 189 -8.79 -11.64 11.87
C TYR A 189 -7.44 -12.29 11.58
N ASP A 190 -7.35 -13.07 10.49
CA ASP A 190 -6.11 -13.77 10.12
C ASP A 190 -4.97 -12.81 9.70
N PHE A 191 -5.30 -11.55 9.38
CA PHE A 191 -4.34 -10.52 9.02
C PHE A 191 -3.85 -9.73 10.23
N ASN A 192 -4.77 -9.27 11.08
CA ASN A 192 -4.44 -8.53 12.31
C ASN A 192 -5.31 -9.00 13.50
N PRO A 193 -4.96 -10.12 14.15
CA PRO A 193 -5.85 -10.80 15.08
C PRO A 193 -6.22 -10.00 16.33
N ARG A 194 -5.39 -9.04 16.75
CA ARG A 194 -5.68 -8.20 17.93
C ARG A 194 -6.40 -6.89 17.60
N ALA A 195 -6.27 -6.39 16.36
CA ALA A 195 -6.89 -5.12 15.98
C ALA A 195 -8.20 -5.32 15.21
N ALA A 196 -8.42 -6.50 14.62
CA ALA A 196 -9.50 -6.76 13.68
C ALA A 196 -10.90 -6.37 14.21
N TYR A 197 -11.26 -6.78 15.43
CA TYR A 197 -12.58 -6.44 15.99
C TYR A 197 -12.69 -4.98 16.44
N LEU A 198 -11.62 -4.43 17.01
CA LEU A 198 -11.56 -3.01 17.37
C LEU A 198 -11.66 -2.11 16.13
N ALA A 199 -11.06 -2.51 15.02
CA ALA A 199 -11.19 -1.85 13.73
C ALA A 199 -12.62 -1.96 13.17
N ASP A 200 -13.28 -3.12 13.32
CA ASP A 200 -14.70 -3.28 12.95
C ASP A 200 -15.63 -2.34 13.75
N LEU A 201 -15.35 -2.12 15.04
CA LEU A 201 -16.17 -1.26 15.90
C LEU A 201 -15.95 0.25 15.67
N ASN A 202 -14.74 0.63 15.24
CA ASN A 202 -14.34 2.02 14.98
C ASN A 202 -14.35 2.34 13.48
N ASP A 203 -15.05 1.54 12.68
CA ASP A 203 -15.20 1.79 11.25
C ASP A 203 -15.97 3.08 11.02
N ALA A 204 -15.56 3.86 10.02
CA ALA A 204 -16.25 5.09 9.63
C ALA A 204 -17.65 4.79 9.07
N ASP A 205 -17.85 3.60 8.51
CA ASP A 205 -19.17 3.13 8.08
C ASP A 205 -19.98 2.61 9.28
N GLY A 206 -21.00 3.37 9.66
CA GLY A 206 -21.93 3.04 10.73
C GLY A 206 -22.65 1.69 10.51
N TYR A 207 -22.93 1.30 9.27
CA TYR A 207 -23.56 0.01 8.96
C TYR A 207 -22.63 -1.15 9.31
N TRP A 208 -21.34 -1.01 8.95
CA TRP A 208 -20.34 -2.04 9.20
C TRP A 208 -20.19 -2.35 10.69
N SER A 209 -20.06 -1.30 11.52
CA SER A 209 -19.98 -1.43 12.98
C SER A 209 -21.31 -1.84 13.62
N GLY A 210 -22.44 -1.41 13.05
CA GLY A 210 -23.80 -1.69 13.51
C GLY A 210 -24.11 -3.19 13.58
N TYR A 211 -23.77 -3.96 12.53
CA TYR A 211 -24.04 -5.40 12.53
C TYR A 211 -23.30 -6.17 13.65
N ARG A 212 -22.10 -5.72 14.02
CA ARG A 212 -21.31 -6.34 15.11
C ARG A 212 -21.95 -6.06 16.46
N LYS A 213 -22.39 -4.82 16.67
CA LYS A 213 -23.08 -4.35 17.87
C LYS A 213 -24.43 -5.07 18.05
N PHE A 214 -25.20 -5.22 16.98
CA PHE A 214 -26.46 -5.97 17.01
C PHE A 214 -26.24 -7.41 17.47
N PHE A 215 -25.33 -8.15 16.81
CA PHE A 215 -25.11 -9.55 17.15
C PHE A 215 -24.70 -9.75 18.62
N VAL A 216 -23.72 -8.98 19.11
CA VAL A 216 -23.27 -9.12 20.50
C VAL A 216 -24.30 -8.66 21.52
N GLY A 217 -25.14 -7.68 21.18
CA GLY A 217 -26.27 -7.26 22.02
C GLY A 217 -27.37 -8.33 22.11
N ALA A 218 -27.64 -9.01 21.00
CA ALA A 218 -28.61 -10.09 20.92
C ALA A 218 -28.14 -11.41 21.58
N PHE A 219 -26.82 -11.64 21.61
CA PHE A 219 -26.24 -12.96 21.90
C PHE A 219 -26.54 -13.52 23.31
N PRO A 220 -26.47 -12.75 24.42
CA PRO A 220 -26.86 -13.25 25.74
C PRO A 220 -28.31 -13.74 25.79
N GLY A 221 -29.24 -12.96 25.24
CA GLY A 221 -30.65 -13.33 25.16
C GLY A 221 -30.89 -14.54 24.28
N LEU A 222 -30.17 -14.67 23.16
CA LEU A 222 -30.26 -15.86 22.32
C LEU A 222 -29.82 -17.14 23.07
N ILE A 223 -28.77 -17.06 23.89
CA ILE A 223 -28.29 -18.20 24.68
C ILE A 223 -29.29 -18.54 25.79
N LEU A 224 -29.73 -17.55 26.58
CA LEU A 224 -30.72 -17.76 27.63
C LEU A 224 -32.00 -18.35 27.07
N GLY A 225 -32.55 -17.74 26.01
CA GLY A 225 -33.76 -18.21 25.37
C GLY A 225 -33.62 -19.66 24.87
N PHE A 226 -32.45 -20.05 24.35
CA PHE A 226 -32.23 -21.43 23.92
C PHE A 226 -32.36 -22.46 25.07
N PHE A 227 -31.86 -22.14 26.27
CA PHE A 227 -31.87 -23.05 27.42
C PHE A 227 -33.15 -22.95 28.27
N GLU A 228 -33.73 -21.75 28.40
CA GLU A 228 -34.86 -21.49 29.31
C GLU A 228 -36.23 -21.71 28.70
N THR A 229 -36.38 -21.62 27.37
CA THR A 229 -37.68 -21.86 26.74
C THR A 229 -37.91 -23.34 26.49
N ALA A 230 -39.17 -23.75 26.39
CA ALA A 230 -39.52 -25.11 25.99
C ALA A 230 -39.02 -25.41 24.57
N ASP A 231 -38.79 -26.67 24.25
CA ASP A 231 -38.46 -27.07 22.89
C ASP A 231 -39.57 -26.66 21.92
N ASN A 232 -39.20 -26.26 20.70
CA ASN A 232 -40.06 -25.61 19.71
C ASN A 232 -40.63 -24.21 20.08
N ASP A 233 -40.38 -23.65 21.27
CA ASP A 233 -40.74 -22.26 21.60
C ASP A 233 -39.75 -21.25 21.01
N VAL A 234 -39.79 -21.12 19.69
CA VAL A 234 -38.97 -20.18 18.92
C VAL A 234 -39.34 -18.74 19.25
N LEU A 235 -40.63 -18.45 19.48
CA LEU A 235 -41.10 -17.10 19.77
C LEU A 235 -40.56 -16.61 21.10
N GLY A 236 -40.61 -17.45 22.15
CA GLY A 236 -39.99 -17.15 23.44
C GLY A 236 -38.50 -16.89 23.30
N MET A 237 -37.76 -17.74 22.56
CA MET A 237 -36.33 -17.54 22.34
C MET A 237 -36.01 -16.21 21.63
N LEU A 238 -36.79 -15.85 20.61
CA LEU A 238 -36.66 -14.57 19.92
C LEU A 238 -37.02 -13.37 20.82
N LEU A 239 -37.96 -13.55 21.75
CA LEU A 239 -38.29 -12.53 22.75
C LEU A 239 -37.11 -12.27 23.69
N TYR A 240 -36.44 -13.31 24.20
CA TYR A 240 -35.21 -13.14 25.00
C TYR A 240 -34.13 -12.40 24.20
N MET A 241 -33.95 -12.76 22.92
CA MET A 241 -33.02 -12.07 22.01
C MET A 241 -33.37 -10.58 21.84
N ALA A 242 -34.66 -10.26 21.67
CA ALA A 242 -35.15 -8.90 21.54
C ALA A 242 -34.95 -8.08 22.82
N VAL A 243 -35.24 -8.66 23.99
CA VAL A 243 -35.00 -8.04 25.30
C VAL A 243 -33.52 -7.75 25.51
N SER A 244 -32.63 -8.71 25.23
CA SER A 244 -31.18 -8.50 25.32
C SER A 244 -30.69 -7.40 24.36
N THR A 245 -31.25 -7.33 23.16
CA THR A 245 -30.94 -6.27 22.18
C THR A 245 -31.40 -4.89 22.68
N ALA A 246 -32.59 -4.81 23.28
CA ALA A 246 -33.10 -3.58 23.89
C ALA A 246 -32.22 -3.14 25.07
N LEU A 247 -31.81 -4.06 25.94
CA LEU A 247 -30.87 -3.77 27.04
C LEU A 247 -29.51 -3.29 26.51
N PHE A 248 -29.00 -3.89 25.43
CA PHE A 248 -27.77 -3.42 24.79
C PHE A 248 -27.93 -2.00 24.23
N ALA A 249 -29.04 -1.71 23.55
CA ALA A 249 -29.32 -0.38 23.01
C ALA A 249 -29.46 0.67 24.13
N LEU A 250 -30.13 0.33 25.23
CA LEU A 250 -30.19 1.16 26.43
C LEU A 250 -28.79 1.38 27.02
N ALA A 251 -27.96 0.35 27.10
CA ALA A 251 -26.58 0.49 27.58
C ALA A 251 -25.75 1.43 26.70
N VAL A 252 -25.83 1.30 25.37
CA VAL A 252 -25.15 2.19 24.42
C VAL A 252 -25.64 3.63 24.53
N THR A 253 -26.91 3.83 24.85
CA THR A 253 -27.54 5.16 24.90
C THR A 253 -27.29 5.87 26.23
N PHE A 254 -27.41 5.15 27.35
CA PHE A 254 -27.44 5.75 28.68
C PHE A 254 -26.15 5.57 29.49
N VAL A 255 -25.28 4.61 29.13
CA VAL A 255 -24.03 4.35 29.87
C VAL A 255 -22.88 5.08 29.18
N LYS A 256 -22.21 5.98 29.91
CA LYS A 256 -21.05 6.75 29.44
C LYS A 256 -19.75 5.93 29.40
N VAL A 257 -19.75 4.85 28.64
CA VAL A 257 -18.57 4.02 28.38
C VAL A 257 -18.46 3.73 26.87
N SER A 258 -17.30 3.27 26.42
CA SER A 258 -17.08 3.01 25.00
C SER A 258 -17.93 1.85 24.48
N ALA A 259 -18.26 1.87 23.18
CA ALA A 259 -18.92 0.74 22.51
C ALA A 259 -18.13 -0.57 22.69
N HIS A 260 -16.80 -0.49 22.74
CA HIS A 260 -15.94 -1.65 23.00
C HIS A 260 -16.11 -2.20 24.43
N THR A 261 -16.25 -1.35 25.44
CA THR A 261 -16.54 -1.77 26.82
C THR A 261 -17.90 -2.47 26.90
N ILE A 262 -18.93 -1.94 26.23
CA ILE A 262 -20.28 -2.51 26.25
C ILE A 262 -20.31 -3.86 25.53
N THR A 263 -19.75 -3.93 24.32
CA THR A 263 -19.71 -5.18 23.53
C THR A 263 -18.91 -6.29 24.21
N SER A 264 -17.76 -5.97 24.82
CA SER A 264 -16.98 -6.96 25.58
C SER A 264 -17.70 -7.42 26.85
N THR A 265 -18.44 -6.54 27.53
CA THR A 265 -19.27 -6.90 28.69
C THR A 265 -20.39 -7.87 28.30
N PHE A 266 -21.15 -7.57 27.25
CA PHE A 266 -22.19 -8.47 26.74
C PHE A 266 -21.61 -9.80 26.25
N GLY A 267 -20.44 -9.79 25.61
CA GLY A 267 -19.72 -11.00 25.26
C GLY A 267 -19.34 -11.87 26.47
N ALA A 268 -18.84 -11.25 27.56
CA ALA A 268 -18.51 -11.94 28.80
C ALA A 268 -19.76 -12.51 29.50
N ILE A 269 -20.88 -11.78 29.50
CA ILE A 269 -22.17 -12.24 30.02
C ILE A 269 -22.66 -13.45 29.23
N ALA A 270 -22.65 -13.38 27.89
CA ALA A 270 -22.99 -14.51 27.02
C ALA A 270 -22.13 -15.75 27.31
N PHE A 271 -20.82 -15.57 27.51
CA PHE A 271 -19.91 -16.67 27.86
C PHE A 271 -20.25 -17.29 29.22
N GLY A 272 -20.51 -16.44 30.22
CA GLY A 272 -20.88 -16.87 31.57
C GLY A 272 -22.18 -17.67 31.59
N ILE A 273 -23.23 -17.16 30.92
CA ILE A 273 -24.53 -17.85 30.79
C ILE A 273 -24.33 -19.21 30.11
N PHE A 274 -23.61 -19.25 28.98
CA PHE A 274 -23.43 -20.49 28.24
C PHE A 274 -22.80 -21.61 29.09
N TYR A 275 -21.71 -21.31 29.80
CA TYR A 275 -21.07 -22.31 30.67
C TYR A 275 -21.78 -22.52 32.01
N TYR A 276 -22.66 -21.60 32.42
CA TYR A 276 -23.57 -21.81 33.54
C TYR A 276 -24.56 -22.93 33.22
N GLU A 277 -25.21 -22.84 32.07
CA GLU A 277 -26.18 -23.85 31.60
C GLU A 277 -25.50 -25.18 31.26
N VAL A 278 -24.44 -25.14 30.45
CA VAL A 278 -23.70 -26.35 30.07
C VAL A 278 -23.07 -27.04 31.28
N GLY A 279 -22.49 -26.30 32.22
CA GLY A 279 -21.90 -26.86 33.44
C GLY A 279 -22.93 -27.55 34.33
N GLY A 280 -24.18 -27.09 34.30
CA GLY A 280 -25.31 -27.73 35.01
C GLY A 280 -25.57 -29.18 34.56
N GLN A 281 -25.09 -29.56 33.37
CA GLN A 281 -25.30 -30.90 32.80
C GLN A 281 -24.13 -31.88 33.08
N LEU A 282 -23.09 -31.47 33.83
CA LEU A 282 -21.83 -32.19 33.99
C LEU A 282 -21.47 -32.42 35.48
N GLU A 283 -22.20 -33.29 36.17
CA GLU A 283 -21.87 -33.68 37.55
C GLU A 283 -20.65 -34.63 37.65
N PRO A 284 -19.80 -34.52 38.69
CA PRO A 284 -19.82 -33.53 39.79
C PRO A 284 -19.08 -32.22 39.46
N ALA A 285 -18.65 -32.04 38.21
CA ALA A 285 -17.80 -30.92 37.78
C ALA A 285 -18.55 -29.57 37.59
N THR A 286 -19.86 -29.52 37.87
CA THR A 286 -20.73 -28.35 37.66
C THR A 286 -20.18 -27.06 38.26
N TRP A 287 -19.94 -27.02 39.57
CA TRP A 287 -19.45 -25.82 40.25
C TRP A 287 -18.03 -25.43 39.82
N PRO A 288 -17.07 -26.36 39.70
CA PRO A 288 -15.76 -26.06 39.13
C PRO A 288 -15.81 -25.41 37.74
N ILE A 289 -16.63 -25.94 36.82
CA ILE A 289 -16.77 -25.39 35.45
C ILE A 289 -17.37 -23.99 35.49
N ARG A 290 -18.45 -23.78 36.27
CA ARG A 290 -19.10 -22.48 36.44
C ARG A 290 -18.12 -21.43 37.00
N ALA A 291 -17.42 -21.76 38.07
CA ALA A 291 -16.44 -20.87 38.68
C ALA A 291 -15.29 -20.53 37.73
N ALA A 292 -14.76 -21.52 37.00
CA ALA A 292 -13.69 -21.32 36.03
C ALA A 292 -14.14 -20.43 34.85
N ALA A 293 -15.36 -20.61 34.36
CA ALA A 293 -15.90 -19.80 33.27
C ALA A 293 -16.07 -18.33 33.68
N VAL A 294 -16.62 -18.07 34.86
CA VAL A 294 -16.76 -16.71 35.41
C VAL A 294 -15.39 -16.06 35.62
N ALA A 295 -14.43 -16.78 36.21
CA ALA A 295 -13.08 -16.28 36.41
C ALA A 295 -12.39 -15.95 35.08
N LEU A 296 -12.51 -16.83 34.08
CA LEU A 296 -11.93 -16.61 32.75
C LEU A 296 -12.58 -15.43 32.03
N ALA A 297 -13.92 -15.31 32.09
CA ALA A 297 -14.66 -14.19 31.54
C ALA A 297 -14.22 -12.86 32.16
N ALA A 298 -14.05 -12.81 33.48
CA ALA A 298 -13.56 -11.62 34.18
C ALA A 298 -12.14 -11.24 33.76
N VAL A 299 -11.21 -12.22 33.68
CA VAL A 299 -9.83 -11.97 33.24
C VAL A 299 -9.80 -11.48 31.80
N TRP A 300 -10.55 -12.10 30.90
CA TRP A 300 -10.65 -11.69 29.51
C TRP A 300 -11.25 -10.29 29.37
N LEU A 301 -12.31 -9.97 30.12
CA LEU A 301 -12.94 -8.65 30.12
C LEU A 301 -11.95 -7.55 30.52
N VAL A 302 -11.19 -7.76 31.60
CA VAL A 302 -10.14 -6.82 32.05
C VAL A 302 -9.05 -6.67 31.00
N ARG A 303 -8.61 -7.78 30.37
CA ARG A 303 -7.61 -7.73 29.28
C ARG A 303 -8.14 -6.94 28.09
N THR A 304 -9.40 -7.13 27.74
CA THR A 304 -10.10 -6.42 26.67
C THR A 304 -10.13 -4.93 26.94
N TRP A 305 -10.65 -4.48 28.08
CA TRP A 305 -10.68 -3.05 28.43
C TRP A 305 -9.31 -2.38 28.42
N ARG A 306 -8.27 -3.07 28.89
CA ARG A 306 -6.88 -2.55 28.85
C ARG A 306 -6.34 -2.35 27.43
N LYS A 307 -6.89 -3.02 26.41
CA LYS A 307 -6.43 -2.95 25.02
C LYS A 307 -7.03 -1.83 24.20
N GLU A 308 -8.14 -1.26 24.66
CA GLU A 308 -8.79 -0.16 23.95
C GLU A 308 -7.93 1.10 23.92
N LYS A 309 -7.43 1.54 25.09
CA LYS A 309 -6.57 2.73 25.21
C LYS A 309 -5.38 2.70 24.24
N PRO A 310 -4.56 1.64 24.18
CA PRO A 310 -3.45 1.60 23.22
C PRO A 310 -3.90 1.43 21.77
N PHE A 311 -5.09 0.85 21.49
CA PHE A 311 -5.66 0.84 20.14
C PHE A 311 -6.06 2.25 19.71
N LEU A 312 -6.86 2.95 20.53
CA LEU A 312 -7.25 4.34 20.28
C LEU A 312 -6.04 5.25 20.25
N ALA A 313 -5.03 5.06 21.10
CA ALA A 313 -3.78 5.82 21.04
C ALA A 313 -2.97 5.52 19.77
N GLN A 314 -3.15 4.37 19.13
CA GLN A 314 -2.51 4.02 17.86
C GLN A 314 -3.34 4.48 16.65
N ALA A 315 -4.67 4.43 16.74
CA ALA A 315 -5.63 4.84 15.70
C ALA A 315 -5.81 6.36 15.66
N ALA A 316 -5.87 7.00 16.84
CA ALA A 316 -5.85 8.43 17.06
C ALA A 316 -4.44 8.95 17.35
N ALA A 317 -3.40 8.12 17.20
CA ALA A 317 -2.03 8.63 17.15
C ALA A 317 -2.06 9.74 16.10
N PRO A 318 -1.78 11.00 16.46
CA PRO A 318 -1.61 12.01 15.44
C PRO A 318 -0.58 11.44 14.45
N VAL A 319 -0.83 11.61 13.15
CA VAL A 319 0.30 11.81 12.23
C VAL A 319 1.16 12.80 12.99
N VAL A 320 2.34 12.39 13.44
CA VAL A 320 3.21 13.28 14.23
C VAL A 320 3.21 14.57 13.43
N ALA A 321 2.58 15.60 13.99
CA ALA A 321 2.61 16.90 13.37
C ALA A 321 4.09 17.17 13.26
N VAL A 322 4.57 17.29 12.03
CA VAL A 322 5.90 17.81 11.75
C VAL A 322 5.98 19.05 12.62
N ALA A 323 6.89 19.06 13.60
CA ALA A 323 7.08 20.24 14.39
C ALA A 323 7.35 21.37 13.39
N PRO A 324 6.53 22.45 13.34
CA PRO A 324 6.86 23.58 12.50
C PRO A 324 8.06 24.26 13.18
N GLY A 325 9.26 23.81 12.85
CA GLY A 325 10.39 24.05 13.74
C GLY A 325 11.73 23.52 13.28
N GLY A 326 12.12 23.85 12.05
CA GLY A 326 13.52 23.96 11.64
C GLY A 326 13.71 25.31 10.98
N ALA A 327 14.76 26.05 11.34
CA ALA A 327 14.96 27.48 11.08
C ALA A 327 14.82 27.97 9.61
N ALA A 328 14.64 27.08 8.62
CA ALA A 328 14.39 27.43 7.23
C ALA A 328 12.95 27.94 6.94
N SER A 329 11.95 27.65 7.79
CA SER A 329 10.57 28.15 7.55
C SER A 329 10.35 29.60 8.02
N ARG A 330 11.35 30.24 8.63
CA ARG A 330 11.22 31.59 9.21
C ARG A 330 11.72 32.73 8.30
N SER A 331 12.15 32.47 7.06
CA SER A 331 12.78 33.53 6.24
C SER A 331 11.93 34.17 5.14
N ILE A 332 10.64 33.83 4.94
CA ILE A 332 9.82 34.48 3.88
C ILE A 332 8.54 35.15 4.41
N ALA A 333 8.33 35.20 5.72
CA ALA A 333 7.29 36.02 6.33
C ALA A 333 7.84 37.39 6.77
N ASN A 334 8.41 38.16 5.84
CA ASN A 334 8.61 39.60 6.08
C ASN A 334 7.40 40.36 5.53
N ASN A 335 6.54 40.78 6.46
CA ASN A 335 5.39 41.67 6.29
C ASN A 335 5.78 43.08 5.80
N ARG A 336 6.39 43.18 4.62
CA ARG A 336 6.70 44.47 3.98
C ARG A 336 6.26 44.59 2.51
N ALA A 337 5.57 43.60 1.97
CA ALA A 337 4.96 43.64 0.64
C ALA A 337 3.42 43.67 0.72
N LEU A 338 2.88 44.59 1.53
CA LEU A 338 1.46 44.92 1.53
C LEU A 338 1.33 46.34 0.96
N ARG A 339 1.37 46.44 -0.37
CA ARG A 339 0.90 47.57 -1.18
C ARG A 339 0.81 47.10 -2.65
N SER A 340 -0.43 47.10 -3.16
CA SER A 340 -0.91 46.91 -4.54
C SER A 340 -0.63 45.56 -5.25
N GLY A 341 -1.70 44.75 -5.44
CA GLY A 341 -1.84 43.82 -6.58
C GLY A 341 -1.34 42.38 -6.41
N ALA A 342 -1.04 41.92 -5.19
CA ALA A 342 -0.63 40.53 -4.98
C ALA A 342 -1.84 39.56 -5.02
N PRO A 343 -1.73 38.39 -5.68
CA PRO A 343 -2.82 37.43 -5.78
C PRO A 343 -3.16 36.81 -4.42
N GLU A 344 -4.46 36.63 -4.18
CA GLU A 344 -5.01 35.99 -2.99
C GLU A 344 -5.41 34.54 -3.30
N VAL A 345 -5.00 33.61 -2.44
CA VAL A 345 -5.41 32.20 -2.50
C VAL A 345 -6.31 31.90 -1.32
N HIS A 346 -7.58 31.61 -1.59
CA HIS A 346 -8.53 31.15 -0.57
C HIS A 346 -8.58 29.62 -0.54
N PHE A 347 -8.14 29.02 0.56
CA PHE A 347 -8.26 27.59 0.82
C PHE A 347 -9.62 27.31 1.46
N VAL A 348 -10.55 26.80 0.66
CA VAL A 348 -11.97 26.65 1.02
C VAL A 348 -12.17 25.66 2.17
N ASP A 349 -11.39 24.57 2.21
CA ASP A 349 -11.53 23.52 3.21
C ASP A 349 -11.16 23.99 4.64
N ASP A 350 -10.27 24.97 4.74
CA ASP A 350 -9.72 25.50 6.00
C ASP A 350 -10.19 26.94 6.29
N ASP A 351 -11.05 27.50 5.42
CA ASP A 351 -11.48 28.91 5.40
C ASP A 351 -10.33 29.90 5.62
N LYS A 352 -9.23 29.70 4.87
CA LYS A 352 -8.00 30.47 5.05
C LYS A 352 -7.60 31.18 3.76
N THR A 353 -7.53 32.51 3.82
CA THR A 353 -6.96 33.33 2.74
C THR A 353 -5.48 33.61 2.97
N VAL A 354 -4.68 33.38 1.95
CA VAL A 354 -3.24 33.64 1.94
C VAL A 354 -2.91 34.59 0.80
N VAL A 355 -2.22 35.69 1.13
CA VAL A 355 -1.64 36.56 0.11
C VAL A 355 -0.35 35.92 -0.40
N ALA A 356 -0.29 35.63 -1.70
CA ALA A 356 0.84 34.96 -2.33
C ALA A 356 1.60 35.90 -3.28
N LYS A 357 2.88 35.61 -3.52
CA LYS A 357 3.62 36.25 -4.60
C LYS A 357 3.21 35.63 -5.94
N PRO A 358 3.03 36.41 -7.01
CA PRO A 358 2.76 35.87 -8.35
C PRO A 358 3.81 34.84 -8.78
N GLY A 359 3.36 33.78 -9.46
CA GLY A 359 4.18 32.72 -10.02
C GLY A 359 4.56 31.59 -9.04
N LEU A 360 4.16 31.68 -7.77
CA LEU A 360 4.27 30.52 -6.85
C LEU A 360 3.23 29.46 -7.22
N SER A 361 3.62 28.19 -7.10
CA SER A 361 2.70 27.08 -7.25
C SER A 361 1.71 27.02 -6.09
N LEU A 362 0.50 26.51 -6.33
CA LEU A 362 -0.48 26.27 -5.26
C LEU A 362 0.09 25.38 -4.16
N LEU A 363 0.96 24.41 -4.51
CA LEU A 363 1.64 23.56 -3.55
C LEU A 363 2.58 24.35 -2.62
N GLU A 364 3.41 25.25 -3.16
CA GLU A 364 4.32 26.07 -2.35
C GLU A 364 3.56 26.99 -1.40
N ILE A 365 2.45 27.56 -1.87
CA ILE A 365 1.59 28.44 -1.07
C ILE A 365 0.94 27.63 0.06
N ALA A 366 0.42 26.44 -0.24
CA ALA A 366 -0.17 25.53 0.73
C ALA A 366 0.85 25.09 1.80
N GLU A 367 2.01 24.57 1.39
CA GLU A 367 3.07 24.07 2.28
C GLU A 367 3.62 25.16 3.20
N SER A 368 3.89 26.37 2.66
CA SER A 368 4.40 27.51 3.44
C SER A 368 3.39 28.05 4.46
N ASN A 369 2.12 27.73 4.32
CA ASN A 369 1.04 28.18 5.19
C ASN A 369 0.45 27.06 6.06
N GLY A 370 1.11 25.91 6.12
CA GLY A 370 0.72 24.78 6.96
C GLY A 370 -0.55 24.06 6.51
N MET A 371 -0.94 24.20 5.24
CA MET A 371 -2.05 23.45 4.66
C MET A 371 -1.61 22.00 4.41
N THR A 372 -2.47 21.05 4.74
CA THR A 372 -2.19 19.63 4.54
C THR A 372 -2.49 19.23 3.10
N ILE A 373 -1.48 19.37 2.24
CA ILE A 373 -1.50 18.87 0.87
C ILE A 373 -0.45 17.79 0.69
N GLU A 374 -0.85 16.67 0.10
CA GLU A 374 0.07 15.61 -0.27
C GLU A 374 0.89 16.08 -1.46
N SER A 375 2.22 15.88 -1.45
CA SER A 375 3.09 16.28 -2.55
C SER A 375 3.94 15.11 -3.06
N GLY A 376 4.23 15.13 -4.37
CA GLY A 376 4.86 14.02 -5.07
C GLY A 376 6.08 14.42 -5.90
N CYS A 377 6.00 14.28 -7.22
CA CYS A 377 7.10 14.55 -8.13
C CYS A 377 7.39 16.05 -8.37
N ARG A 378 6.47 16.94 -8.00
CA ARG A 378 6.46 18.37 -8.34
C ARG A 378 6.52 18.69 -9.84
N MET A 379 6.12 17.74 -10.67
CA MET A 379 6.15 17.83 -12.14
C MET A 379 4.77 17.56 -12.77
N GLY A 380 3.72 17.37 -11.96
CA GLY A 380 2.37 17.08 -12.45
C GLY A 380 2.16 15.66 -12.97
N ILE A 381 3.22 14.83 -13.04
CA ILE A 381 3.19 13.51 -13.69
C ILE A 381 2.80 12.35 -12.75
N CYS A 382 2.92 12.56 -11.43
CA CYS A 382 2.71 11.48 -10.46
C CYS A 382 1.25 11.33 -10.03
N GLY A 383 0.50 12.44 -9.95
CA GLY A 383 -0.88 12.45 -9.47
C GLY A 383 -1.06 12.55 -7.95
N ALA A 384 -0.05 13.01 -7.20
CA ALA A 384 -0.10 13.02 -5.73
C ALA A 384 -0.87 14.20 -5.13
N ASP A 385 -0.97 15.31 -5.87
CA ASP A 385 -1.41 16.60 -5.37
C ASP A 385 -2.52 17.28 -6.22
N PRO A 386 -3.55 16.55 -6.66
CA PRO A 386 -4.68 17.17 -7.36
C PRO A 386 -5.51 18.03 -6.40
N VAL A 387 -5.88 19.23 -6.84
CA VAL A 387 -6.72 20.18 -6.10
C VAL A 387 -7.88 20.67 -6.98
N ALA A 388 -9.05 20.88 -6.38
CA ALA A 388 -10.19 21.45 -7.10
C ALA A 388 -10.13 22.97 -7.06
N ILE A 389 -10.18 23.59 -8.23
CA ILE A 389 -10.32 25.04 -8.36
C ILE A 389 -11.82 25.35 -8.31
N LYS A 390 -12.22 26.14 -7.32
CA LYS A 390 -13.61 26.56 -7.12
C LYS A 390 -13.92 27.86 -7.84
N ASP A 391 -12.93 28.75 -7.92
CA ASP A 391 -13.00 30.00 -8.67
C ASP A 391 -11.59 30.46 -9.09
N GLY A 392 -11.47 31.24 -10.17
CA GLY A 392 -10.18 31.79 -10.64
C GLY A 392 -9.29 30.80 -11.41
N MET A 393 -9.87 29.89 -12.21
CA MET A 393 -9.09 28.94 -13.03
C MET A 393 -8.23 29.64 -14.10
N ASP A 394 -8.73 30.73 -14.66
CA ASP A 394 -8.05 31.62 -15.60
C ASP A 394 -6.94 32.46 -14.94
N CYS A 395 -6.92 32.52 -13.61
CA CYS A 395 -5.89 33.16 -12.81
C CYS A 395 -4.70 32.21 -12.49
N LEU A 396 -4.62 31.06 -13.16
CA LEU A 396 -3.55 30.09 -13.04
C LEU A 396 -2.78 29.95 -14.35
N SER A 397 -1.50 29.60 -14.26
CA SER A 397 -0.68 29.27 -15.41
C SER A 397 -1.30 28.16 -16.27
N GLY A 398 -1.01 28.18 -17.58
CA GLY A 398 -1.47 27.19 -18.55
C GLY A 398 -1.19 25.74 -18.11
N ILE A 399 -2.09 24.83 -18.50
CA ILE A 399 -1.97 23.40 -18.22
C ILE A 399 -0.97 22.75 -19.17
N SER A 400 -0.02 21.98 -18.64
CA SER A 400 0.93 21.22 -19.47
C SER A 400 0.33 19.90 -19.96
N ASP A 401 0.87 19.34 -21.06
CA ASP A 401 0.43 18.04 -21.59
C ASP A 401 0.57 16.91 -20.55
N ASP A 402 1.67 16.92 -19.79
CA ASP A 402 1.94 15.96 -18.70
C ASP A 402 0.91 16.05 -17.55
N GLU A 403 0.57 17.28 -17.16
CA GLU A 403 -0.45 17.55 -16.13
C GLU A 403 -1.81 17.05 -16.62
N LYS A 404 -2.18 17.39 -17.85
CA LYS A 404 -3.44 16.98 -18.47
C LYS A 404 -3.55 15.46 -18.56
N ALA A 405 -2.52 14.79 -19.08
CA ALA A 405 -2.48 13.32 -19.19
C ALA A 405 -2.63 12.65 -17.81
N THR A 406 -2.02 13.24 -16.77
CA THR A 406 -2.14 12.74 -15.40
C THR A 406 -3.55 12.91 -14.85
N LEU A 407 -4.16 14.08 -14.99
CA LEU A 407 -5.52 14.33 -14.51
C LEU A 407 -6.54 13.44 -15.24
N GLU A 408 -6.37 13.23 -16.54
CA GLU A 408 -7.17 12.29 -17.34
C GLU A 408 -6.99 10.84 -16.87
N ARG A 409 -5.76 10.40 -16.56
CA ARG A 409 -5.48 9.07 -15.99
C ARG A 409 -6.17 8.86 -14.65
N LEU A 410 -6.22 9.90 -13.82
CA LEU A 410 -6.88 9.89 -12.52
C LEU A 410 -8.41 9.96 -12.61
N GLY A 411 -8.97 10.40 -13.75
CA GLY A 411 -10.41 10.52 -13.95
C GLY A 411 -11.04 11.63 -13.11
N LEU A 412 -10.31 12.72 -12.88
CA LEU A 412 -10.75 13.85 -12.04
C LEU A 412 -11.58 14.86 -12.84
N ALA A 413 -12.34 15.70 -12.13
CA ALA A 413 -13.22 16.68 -12.75
C ALA A 413 -12.43 17.76 -13.54
N PRO A 414 -13.00 18.37 -14.59
CA PRO A 414 -12.31 19.38 -15.42
C PRO A 414 -11.82 20.62 -14.65
N ASN A 415 -12.39 20.90 -13.48
CA ASN A 415 -11.97 21.99 -12.60
C ASN A 415 -10.77 21.61 -11.70
N THR A 416 -10.09 20.49 -11.97
CA THR A 416 -8.95 20.02 -11.18
C THR A 416 -7.64 20.48 -11.78
N ARG A 417 -6.68 20.85 -10.93
CA ARG A 417 -5.29 21.13 -11.31
C ARG A 417 -4.33 20.35 -10.42
N MET A 418 -3.10 20.15 -10.89
CA MET A 418 -2.03 19.62 -10.04
C MET A 418 -1.39 20.79 -9.29
N ALA A 419 -1.46 20.79 -7.96
CA ALA A 419 -1.04 21.94 -7.14
C ALA A 419 0.45 22.30 -7.34
N CYS A 420 1.30 21.33 -7.64
CA CYS A 420 2.72 21.53 -7.92
C CYS A 420 3.02 22.19 -9.25
N CYS A 421 2.06 22.20 -10.18
CA CYS A 421 2.22 22.77 -11.51
C CYS A 421 1.44 24.06 -11.69
N ALA A 422 0.27 24.16 -11.06
CA ALA A 422 -0.57 25.34 -11.15
C ALA A 422 0.06 26.52 -10.42
N ARG A 423 0.58 27.50 -11.17
CA ARG A 423 1.15 28.74 -10.63
C ARG A 423 0.10 29.82 -10.57
N VAL A 424 0.07 30.55 -9.46
CA VAL A 424 -0.93 31.60 -9.20
C VAL A 424 -0.50 32.91 -9.84
N GLU A 425 -1.35 33.45 -10.71
CA GLU A 425 -1.16 34.72 -11.41
C GLU A 425 -2.18 35.78 -10.96
N GLY A 426 -3.34 35.35 -10.45
CA GLY A 426 -4.40 36.21 -9.90
C GLY A 426 -5.12 35.56 -8.71
N PRO A 427 -6.22 36.16 -8.21
CA PRO A 427 -7.02 35.59 -7.13
C PRO A 427 -7.61 34.22 -7.50
N VAL A 428 -7.53 33.24 -6.60
CA VAL A 428 -8.02 31.87 -6.84
C VAL A 428 -8.59 31.26 -5.56
N SER A 429 -9.70 30.53 -5.69
CA SER A 429 -10.30 29.75 -4.60
C SER A 429 -10.09 28.26 -4.84
N VAL A 430 -9.51 27.56 -3.86
CA VAL A 430 -9.02 26.18 -4.01
C VAL A 430 -9.52 25.30 -2.87
N ALA A 431 -10.04 24.12 -3.21
CA ALA A 431 -10.22 23.02 -2.28
C ALA A 431 -9.07 22.03 -2.43
N LEU A 432 -8.48 21.61 -1.31
CA LEU A 432 -7.35 20.68 -1.26
C LEU A 432 -7.77 19.26 -1.68
N LYS A 433 -9.07 18.97 -1.67
CA LYS A 433 -9.63 17.73 -2.20
C LYS A 433 -10.19 17.97 -3.62
N PRO A 434 -9.80 17.14 -4.60
CA PRO A 434 -10.34 17.26 -5.95
C PRO A 434 -11.79 16.80 -5.99
N ASP A 435 -12.58 17.38 -6.91
CA ASP A 435 -13.93 16.91 -7.19
C ASP A 435 -13.88 15.66 -8.07
N LYS A 436 -14.82 14.73 -7.85
CA LYS A 436 -14.99 13.57 -8.72
C LYS A 436 -15.65 14.00 -10.03
N ALA A 437 -15.19 13.46 -11.16
CA ALA A 437 -15.90 13.62 -12.41
C ALA A 437 -17.29 12.95 -12.31
N ALA A 438 -18.32 13.62 -12.84
CA ALA A 438 -19.70 13.12 -12.85
C ALA A 438 -19.86 11.82 -13.67
N VAL A 439 -18.98 11.62 -14.66
CA VAL A 439 -18.82 10.39 -15.43
C VAL A 439 -17.33 10.07 -15.46
N PRO A 440 -16.89 8.83 -15.14
CA PRO A 440 -15.51 8.43 -15.36
C PRO A 440 -15.19 8.58 -16.84
N SER A 441 -14.43 9.62 -17.20
CA SER A 441 -13.92 9.80 -18.55
C SER A 441 -12.85 8.75 -18.78
N LEU A 442 -13.26 7.54 -19.18
CA LEU A 442 -12.41 6.74 -20.04
C LEU A 442 -12.52 7.40 -21.41
N SER A 443 -11.65 8.38 -21.69
CA SER A 443 -11.51 8.93 -23.03
C SER A 443 -11.11 7.79 -23.98
N LYS A 444 -12.11 7.16 -24.58
CA LYS A 444 -11.91 6.11 -25.59
C LYS A 444 -11.15 6.77 -26.73
N VAL A 445 -10.05 6.14 -27.14
CA VAL A 445 -9.32 6.61 -28.32
C VAL A 445 -10.21 6.35 -29.53
N GLN A 446 -10.84 7.41 -30.06
CA GLN A 446 -11.72 7.30 -31.23
C GLN A 446 -10.90 6.84 -32.44
N GLY A 447 -11.44 5.90 -33.22
CA GLY A 447 -10.83 5.42 -34.46
C GLY A 447 -9.66 4.42 -34.30
N PHE A 448 -9.31 3.97 -33.09
CA PHE A 448 -8.29 2.93 -32.91
C PHE A 448 -8.88 1.55 -33.24
N ASN A 449 -8.33 0.89 -34.28
CA ASN A 449 -8.70 -0.48 -34.63
C ASN A 449 -7.79 -1.45 -33.85
N TYR A 450 -8.32 -2.05 -32.78
CA TYR A 450 -7.61 -3.01 -31.95
C TYR A 450 -7.79 -4.44 -32.45
N ASP A 451 -6.81 -5.30 -32.20
CA ASP A 451 -6.89 -6.72 -32.55
C ASP A 451 -7.84 -7.47 -31.61
N LYS A 452 -9.00 -7.88 -32.14
CA LYS A 452 -10.03 -8.63 -31.40
C LYS A 452 -9.61 -10.06 -31.03
N SER A 453 -8.55 -10.60 -31.64
CA SER A 453 -8.03 -11.92 -31.28
C SER A 453 -7.31 -11.92 -29.92
N ILE A 454 -6.93 -10.74 -29.43
CA ILE A 454 -6.27 -10.55 -28.13
C ILE A 454 -7.35 -10.53 -27.03
N ALA A 455 -7.70 -11.71 -26.55
CA ALA A 455 -8.74 -11.90 -25.54
C ALA A 455 -8.20 -11.73 -24.11
N ASN A 456 -6.94 -12.06 -23.86
CA ASN A 456 -6.34 -12.05 -22.53
C ASN A 456 -4.99 -11.31 -22.50
N VAL A 457 -4.88 -10.30 -21.65
CA VAL A 457 -3.61 -9.61 -21.36
C VAL A 457 -3.25 -9.79 -19.90
N VAL A 458 -2.08 -10.34 -19.64
CA VAL A 458 -1.53 -10.49 -18.29
C VAL A 458 -0.44 -9.44 -18.06
N VAL A 459 -0.52 -8.70 -16.95
CA VAL A 459 0.46 -7.68 -16.56
C VAL A 459 1.07 -8.06 -15.20
N ILE A 460 2.38 -8.30 -15.16
CA ILE A 460 3.08 -8.66 -13.92
C ILE A 460 3.75 -7.42 -13.33
N GLY A 461 3.12 -6.81 -12.32
CA GLY A 461 3.62 -5.69 -11.53
C GLY A 461 2.64 -4.52 -11.49
N ASN A 462 2.11 -4.18 -10.31
CA ASN A 462 1.18 -3.04 -10.08
C ASN A 462 1.91 -1.73 -9.73
N GLY A 463 3.11 -1.53 -10.29
CA GLY A 463 3.77 -0.22 -10.26
C GLY A 463 3.17 0.73 -11.29
N ILE A 464 3.77 1.91 -11.45
CA ILE A 464 3.30 2.89 -12.45
C ILE A 464 3.28 2.29 -13.86
N ALA A 465 4.32 1.54 -14.26
CA ALA A 465 4.37 0.92 -15.58
C ALA A 465 3.17 -0.02 -15.80
N GLY A 466 2.84 -0.88 -14.84
CA GLY A 466 1.73 -1.81 -15.00
C GLY A 466 0.37 -1.11 -15.02
N VAL A 467 0.14 -0.15 -14.12
CA VAL A 467 -1.12 0.60 -14.11
C VAL A 467 -1.31 1.48 -15.34
N THR A 468 -0.24 2.13 -15.82
CA THR A 468 -0.27 2.85 -17.09
C THR A 468 -0.59 1.90 -18.24
N ALA A 469 0.04 0.73 -18.29
CA ALA A 469 -0.23 -0.24 -19.35
C ALA A 469 -1.71 -0.68 -19.34
N VAL A 470 -2.24 -1.01 -18.16
CA VAL A 470 -3.65 -1.39 -17.97
C VAL A 470 -4.62 -0.28 -18.39
N ASP A 471 -4.36 0.98 -17.99
CA ASP A 471 -5.20 2.12 -18.38
C ASP A 471 -5.19 2.30 -19.91
N HIS A 472 -4.01 2.24 -20.53
CA HIS A 472 -3.86 2.41 -21.97
C HIS A 472 -4.45 1.28 -22.80
N ILE A 473 -4.38 0.03 -22.30
CA ILE A 473 -5.06 -1.12 -22.89
C ILE A 473 -6.57 -0.89 -22.83
N ARG A 474 -7.15 -0.62 -21.64
CA ARG A 474 -8.62 -0.51 -21.51
C ARG A 474 -9.21 0.63 -22.35
N ARG A 475 -8.50 1.74 -22.53
CA ARG A 475 -8.93 2.85 -23.42
C ARG A 475 -8.96 2.49 -24.90
N ARG A 476 -8.17 1.49 -25.34
CA ARG A 476 -8.02 1.08 -26.74
C ARG A 476 -8.75 -0.22 -27.06
N HIS A 477 -8.78 -1.15 -26.11
CA HIS A 477 -9.38 -2.48 -26.22
C HIS A 477 -10.40 -2.67 -25.08
N PRO A 478 -11.66 -2.24 -25.28
CA PRO A 478 -12.63 -2.16 -24.21
C PRO A 478 -13.11 -3.51 -23.69
N VAL A 479 -12.84 -4.62 -24.39
CA VAL A 479 -13.41 -5.95 -24.08
C VAL A 479 -12.38 -7.00 -23.67
N THR A 480 -11.08 -6.75 -23.83
CA THR A 480 -10.03 -7.72 -23.42
C THR A 480 -10.06 -7.95 -21.91
N ALA A 481 -9.81 -9.20 -21.49
CA ALA A 481 -9.62 -9.55 -20.09
C ALA A 481 -8.22 -9.12 -19.64
N ILE A 482 -8.12 -8.49 -18.48
CA ILE A 482 -6.84 -7.96 -17.97
C ILE A 482 -6.60 -8.47 -16.56
N ASP A 483 -5.54 -9.27 -16.40
CA ASP A 483 -5.03 -9.70 -15.11
C ASP A 483 -3.81 -8.86 -14.70
N LEU A 484 -3.90 -8.18 -13.55
CA LEU A 484 -2.80 -7.39 -13.00
C LEU A 484 -2.27 -8.02 -11.71
N ILE A 485 -1.05 -8.55 -11.75
CA ILE A 485 -0.43 -9.27 -10.64
C ILE A 485 0.51 -8.38 -9.84
N ALA A 486 0.42 -8.42 -8.51
CA ALA A 486 1.26 -7.63 -7.63
C ALA A 486 1.73 -8.44 -6.41
N GLU A 487 3.04 -8.46 -6.18
CA GLU A 487 3.61 -9.05 -4.97
C GLU A 487 3.23 -8.26 -3.71
N GLU A 488 3.13 -6.94 -3.81
CA GLU A 488 2.77 -6.06 -2.69
C GLU A 488 1.25 -6.09 -2.39
N PRO A 489 0.84 -5.89 -1.13
CA PRO A 489 -0.56 -5.89 -0.73
C PRO A 489 -1.28 -4.56 -1.03
N HIS A 490 -0.64 -3.66 -1.79
CA HIS A 490 -1.10 -2.29 -2.02
C HIS A 490 -1.50 -2.09 -3.48
N HIS A 491 -2.58 -1.32 -3.69
CA HIS A 491 -2.86 -0.68 -4.96
C HIS A 491 -1.76 0.35 -5.30
N LEU A 492 -1.79 0.92 -6.51
CA LEU A 492 -0.77 1.87 -6.95
C LEU A 492 -0.63 3.02 -5.96
N TYR A 493 0.59 3.21 -5.49
CA TYR A 493 0.97 4.29 -4.61
C TYR A 493 2.21 5.02 -5.14
N ASN A 494 2.37 6.27 -4.72
CA ASN A 494 3.52 7.10 -5.04
C ASN A 494 4.77 6.60 -4.31
N ARG A 495 5.49 5.68 -4.96
CA ARG A 495 6.76 5.14 -4.46
C ARG A 495 7.83 6.21 -4.25
N MET A 496 7.74 7.35 -4.95
CA MET A 496 8.70 8.43 -4.76
C MET A 496 8.47 9.19 -3.44
N GLY A 497 7.32 9.03 -2.79
CA GLY A 497 7.01 9.65 -1.49
C GLY A 497 7.27 8.73 -0.30
N ILE A 498 7.94 7.59 -0.50
CA ILE A 498 7.99 6.50 0.49
C ILE A 498 8.75 6.85 1.76
N ALA A 499 9.74 7.76 1.69
CA ALA A 499 10.47 8.24 2.86
C ALA A 499 9.54 8.93 3.88
N ARG A 500 8.40 9.47 3.42
CA ARG A 500 7.38 10.07 4.29
C ARG A 500 6.73 9.05 5.22
N LEU A 501 6.67 7.77 4.85
CA LEU A 501 6.18 6.71 5.73
C LEU A 501 7.12 6.47 6.92
N VAL A 502 8.39 6.90 6.84
CA VAL A 502 9.34 6.77 7.95
C VAL A 502 8.92 7.67 9.11
N TYR A 503 8.48 8.91 8.86
CA TYR A 503 8.08 9.84 9.91
C TYR A 503 6.55 10.04 10.07
N GLY A 504 5.75 9.75 9.03
CA GLY A 504 4.29 9.96 9.02
C GLY A 504 3.47 8.68 9.15
N LYS A 505 2.71 8.54 10.26
CA LYS A 505 1.91 7.33 10.58
C LYS A 505 0.77 7.03 9.60
N SER A 506 0.09 8.05 9.08
CA SER A 506 -1.05 7.92 8.14
C SER A 506 -0.68 8.19 6.67
N ALA A 507 0.61 8.31 6.36
CA ALA A 507 1.05 8.70 5.02
C ALA A 507 0.66 7.68 3.94
N MET A 508 0.40 6.41 4.26
CA MET A 508 0.04 5.42 3.23
C MET A 508 -1.25 5.78 2.50
N GLN A 509 -2.24 6.33 3.23
CA GLN A 509 -3.50 6.75 2.62
C GLN A 509 -3.27 7.89 1.61
N GLY A 510 -2.39 8.83 1.94
CA GLY A 510 -1.99 9.94 1.08
C GLY A 510 -1.01 9.57 -0.05
N LEU A 511 -0.45 8.36 -0.03
CA LEU A 511 0.40 7.87 -1.11
C LEU A 511 -0.39 7.14 -2.19
N TYR A 512 -1.62 6.65 -1.94
CA TYR A 512 -2.42 6.02 -3.00
C TYR A 512 -2.74 7.03 -4.09
N LEU A 513 -2.46 6.65 -5.34
CA LEU A 513 -2.65 7.54 -6.49
C LEU A 513 -4.00 7.36 -7.15
N ASN A 514 -4.56 6.15 -7.08
CA ASN A 514 -5.88 5.85 -7.65
C ASN A 514 -6.88 5.56 -6.52
N PRO A 515 -8.16 5.93 -6.69
CA PRO A 515 -9.20 5.51 -5.76
C PRO A 515 -9.41 3.98 -5.81
N ASP A 516 -9.91 3.40 -4.71
CA ASP A 516 -10.15 1.95 -4.59
C ASP A 516 -11.08 1.40 -5.70
N THR A 517 -11.97 2.22 -6.26
CA THR A 517 -12.90 1.83 -7.33
C THR A 517 -12.28 1.77 -8.72
N TRP A 518 -11.10 2.40 -8.92
CA TRP A 518 -10.48 2.61 -10.25
C TRP A 518 -10.30 1.32 -11.05
N TYR A 519 -9.88 0.24 -10.38
CA TYR A 519 -9.61 -1.05 -11.01
C TYR A 519 -10.91 -1.76 -11.42
N GLY A 520 -11.94 -1.66 -10.59
CA GLY A 520 -13.25 -2.25 -10.87
C GLY A 520 -13.98 -1.52 -12.00
N GLU A 521 -13.89 -0.19 -12.04
CA GLU A 521 -14.44 0.64 -13.13
C GLU A 521 -13.79 0.37 -14.49
N ARG A 522 -12.64 -0.30 -14.51
CA ARG A 522 -11.89 -0.67 -15.72
C ARG A 522 -11.91 -2.17 -15.98
N ASP A 523 -12.75 -2.94 -15.28
CA ASP A 523 -12.82 -4.40 -15.41
C ASP A 523 -11.43 -5.07 -15.37
N VAL A 524 -10.62 -4.69 -14.38
CA VAL A 524 -9.27 -5.24 -14.17
C VAL A 524 -9.31 -6.24 -13.02
N GLU A 525 -8.92 -7.49 -13.30
CA GLU A 525 -8.75 -8.48 -12.24
C GLU A 525 -7.39 -8.28 -11.56
N THR A 526 -7.43 -7.84 -10.31
CA THR A 526 -6.22 -7.53 -9.53
C THR A 526 -5.84 -8.64 -8.57
N TRP A 527 -4.63 -9.18 -8.75
CA TRP A 527 -4.02 -10.20 -7.91
C TRP A 527 -2.99 -9.56 -6.98
N LEU A 528 -3.46 -8.83 -5.98
CA LEU A 528 -2.60 -8.28 -4.92
C LEU A 528 -2.08 -9.37 -3.97
N ASN A 529 -0.89 -9.13 -3.41
CA ASN A 529 -0.21 -10.09 -2.55
C ASN A 529 -0.09 -11.48 -3.23
N THR A 530 0.21 -11.47 -4.52
CA THR A 530 0.36 -12.66 -5.35
C THR A 530 1.62 -12.53 -6.19
N ARG A 531 2.47 -13.55 -6.18
CA ARG A 531 3.71 -13.59 -6.94
C ARG A 531 3.53 -14.47 -8.17
N ALA A 532 3.96 -14.00 -9.34
CA ALA A 532 4.17 -14.86 -10.50
C ALA A 532 5.44 -15.69 -10.28
N LEU A 533 5.32 -17.02 -10.37
CA LEU A 533 6.41 -17.97 -10.12
C LEU A 533 7.08 -18.45 -11.39
N GLN A 534 6.32 -18.62 -12.46
CA GLN A 534 6.80 -19.16 -13.73
C GLN A 534 6.03 -18.56 -14.90
N ILE A 535 6.73 -18.35 -16.02
CA ILE A 535 6.13 -18.06 -17.32
C ILE A 535 6.38 -19.29 -18.20
N ASP A 536 5.31 -19.93 -18.65
CA ASP A 536 5.34 -21.00 -19.64
C ASP A 536 5.05 -20.40 -21.00
N ARG A 537 6.12 -20.22 -21.79
CA ARG A 537 6.05 -19.60 -23.12
C ARG A 537 5.42 -20.50 -24.18
N VAL A 538 5.53 -21.82 -24.00
CA VAL A 538 5.00 -22.80 -24.96
C VAL A 538 3.47 -22.80 -24.88
N ASN A 539 2.94 -22.90 -23.65
CA ASN A 539 1.49 -22.91 -23.42
C ASN A 539 0.90 -21.50 -23.24
N ARG A 540 1.74 -20.46 -23.25
CA ARG A 540 1.39 -19.05 -22.97
C ARG A 540 0.57 -18.88 -21.69
N THR A 541 1.13 -19.38 -20.58
CA THR A 541 0.51 -19.23 -19.26
C THR A 541 1.48 -18.66 -18.22
N VAL A 542 0.96 -17.88 -17.27
CA VAL A 542 1.68 -17.43 -16.08
C VAL A 542 1.18 -18.23 -14.88
N HIS A 543 2.09 -18.84 -14.14
CA HIS A 543 1.76 -19.64 -12.95
C HIS A 543 1.95 -18.79 -11.70
N LEU A 544 0.92 -18.70 -10.88
CA LEU A 544 0.91 -17.87 -9.68
C LEU A 544 1.25 -18.68 -8.43
N GLY A 545 1.79 -18.02 -7.41
CA GLY A 545 2.09 -18.65 -6.12
C GLY A 545 0.85 -19.12 -5.34
N THR A 546 -0.33 -18.70 -5.77
CA THR A 546 -1.62 -19.15 -5.23
C THR A 546 -2.13 -20.46 -5.88
N GLY A 547 -1.48 -20.93 -6.96
CA GLY A 547 -1.78 -22.18 -7.67
C GLY A 547 -2.49 -22.01 -9.01
N GLU A 548 -3.09 -20.83 -9.26
CA GLU A 548 -3.79 -20.51 -10.50
C GLU A 548 -2.82 -20.35 -11.68
N LYS A 549 -3.30 -20.68 -12.89
CA LYS A 549 -2.58 -20.51 -14.16
C LYS A 549 -3.38 -19.57 -15.05
N LEU A 550 -2.77 -18.45 -15.42
CA LEU A 550 -3.42 -17.42 -16.23
C LEU A 550 -2.95 -17.54 -17.69
N PRO A 551 -3.84 -17.84 -18.65
CA PRO A 551 -3.50 -17.80 -20.07
C PRO A 551 -3.28 -16.36 -20.53
N TYR A 552 -2.42 -16.15 -21.52
CA TYR A 552 -2.20 -14.84 -22.10
C TYR A 552 -2.05 -14.90 -23.63
N ASP A 553 -2.63 -13.93 -24.32
CA ASP A 553 -2.31 -13.62 -25.72
C ASP A 553 -1.13 -12.63 -25.79
N LYS A 554 -1.09 -11.73 -24.79
CA LYS A 554 0.02 -10.81 -24.52
C LYS A 554 0.35 -10.78 -23.03
N LEU A 555 1.65 -10.77 -22.74
CA LEU A 555 2.20 -10.66 -21.39
C LEU A 555 3.05 -9.39 -21.29
N ILE A 556 2.79 -8.53 -20.30
CA ILE A 556 3.59 -7.34 -20.03
C ILE A 556 4.32 -7.52 -18.69
N LEU A 557 5.65 -7.50 -18.74
CA LEU A 557 6.53 -7.54 -17.58
C LEU A 557 6.74 -6.11 -17.06
N ALA A 558 6.19 -5.82 -15.88
CA ALA A 558 6.24 -4.51 -15.22
C ALA A 558 6.69 -4.63 -13.75
N MET A 559 7.54 -5.61 -13.46
CA MET A 559 7.97 -5.99 -12.10
C MET A 559 8.92 -4.99 -11.43
N GLY A 560 9.32 -3.94 -12.17
CA GLY A 560 10.23 -2.91 -11.71
C GLY A 560 11.57 -3.45 -11.22
N SER A 561 12.07 -2.87 -10.13
CA SER A 561 13.39 -3.17 -9.56
C SER A 561 13.35 -3.21 -8.03
N ARG A 562 14.29 -3.96 -7.44
CA ARG A 562 14.58 -3.97 -6.00
C ARG A 562 15.79 -3.08 -5.68
N ALA A 563 16.02 -2.81 -4.40
CA ALA A 563 17.23 -2.12 -3.96
C ALA A 563 18.46 -2.99 -4.25
N PHE A 564 19.50 -2.39 -4.83
CA PHE A 564 20.81 -3.01 -4.93
C PHE A 564 21.54 -2.83 -3.60
N VAL A 565 22.04 -3.94 -3.05
CA VAL A 565 22.83 -3.96 -1.82
C VAL A 565 24.22 -4.48 -2.17
N PRO A 566 25.29 -3.67 -2.02
CA PRO A 566 26.65 -4.15 -2.23
C PRO A 566 27.01 -5.18 -1.13
N PRO A 567 28.04 -6.02 -1.35
CA PRO A 567 28.50 -6.95 -0.34
C PRO A 567 28.95 -6.20 0.93
N ILE A 568 28.15 -6.27 1.99
CA ILE A 568 28.43 -5.68 3.31
C ILE A 568 28.36 -6.83 4.32
N GLU A 569 29.47 -7.11 5.00
CA GLU A 569 29.51 -8.16 6.02
C GLU A 569 28.56 -7.83 7.17
N GLY A 570 27.81 -8.83 7.67
CA GLY A 570 26.83 -8.64 8.74
C GLY A 570 25.51 -7.97 8.32
N PHE A 571 25.36 -7.55 7.06
CA PHE A 571 24.09 -6.99 6.57
C PHE A 571 22.94 -8.00 6.72
N GLY A 572 21.78 -7.53 7.19
CA GLY A 572 20.67 -8.36 7.65
C GLY A 572 20.52 -8.42 9.17
N LEU A 573 21.52 -7.93 9.92
CA LEU A 573 21.41 -7.69 11.36
C LEU A 573 20.25 -6.73 11.69
N ALA A 574 19.56 -6.92 12.81
CA ALA A 574 18.45 -6.06 13.21
C ALA A 574 18.90 -4.59 13.31
N GLY A 575 18.26 -3.70 12.54
CA GLY A 575 18.66 -2.30 12.37
C GLY A 575 19.24 -1.99 10.98
N SER A 576 19.68 -3.00 10.24
CA SER A 576 20.06 -2.86 8.83
C SER A 576 18.88 -3.11 7.88
N GLY A 577 18.81 -2.36 6.78
CA GLY A 577 17.74 -2.47 5.79
C GLY A 577 17.93 -1.62 4.55
N VAL A 578 16.85 -1.51 3.76
CA VAL A 578 16.76 -0.72 2.53
C VAL A 578 15.50 0.14 2.57
N LEU A 579 15.25 0.95 1.53
CA LEU A 579 14.02 1.75 1.40
C LEU A 579 13.50 1.71 -0.05
N ARG A 580 12.68 0.71 -0.42
CA ARG A 580 12.14 0.58 -1.78
C ARG A 580 10.62 0.34 -1.82
N LYS A 581 10.08 -0.42 -0.88
CA LYS A 581 8.65 -0.77 -0.74
C LYS A 581 8.06 -0.11 0.50
N ALA A 582 6.74 0.09 0.55
CA ALA A 582 6.08 0.75 1.69
C ALA A 582 6.39 0.04 3.02
N ASP A 583 6.45 -1.29 2.95
CA ASP A 583 6.85 -2.17 4.05
C ASP A 583 8.27 -1.91 4.57
N ASP A 584 9.21 -1.48 3.71
CA ASP A 584 10.56 -1.11 4.15
C ASP A 584 10.50 0.12 5.07
N ALA A 585 9.83 1.17 4.62
CA ALA A 585 9.69 2.41 5.39
C ALA A 585 8.97 2.18 6.73
N ILE A 586 7.92 1.35 6.71
CA ILE A 586 7.18 0.96 7.92
C ILE A 586 8.08 0.17 8.87
N ARG A 587 8.91 -0.75 8.35
CA ARG A 587 9.89 -1.50 9.18
C ARG A 587 10.90 -0.56 9.83
N VAL A 588 11.48 0.37 9.08
CA VAL A 588 12.45 1.35 9.58
C VAL A 588 11.84 2.20 10.69
N ARG A 589 10.65 2.77 10.45
CA ARG A 589 9.92 3.54 11.46
C ARG A 589 9.67 2.74 12.74
N ASN A 590 9.12 1.53 12.58
CA ASN A 590 8.77 0.69 13.72
C ASN A 590 10.01 0.30 14.51
N PHE A 591 11.13 0.03 13.84
CA PHE A 591 12.40 -0.25 14.48
C PHE A 591 12.90 0.97 15.27
N ALA A 592 12.95 2.13 14.63
CA ALA A 592 13.40 3.37 15.25
C ALA A 592 12.59 3.72 16.51
N GLN A 593 11.26 3.65 16.42
CA GLN A 593 10.35 3.94 17.54
C GLN A 593 10.45 2.90 18.66
N ARG A 594 10.54 1.61 18.30
CA ARG A 594 10.59 0.52 19.29
C ARG A 594 11.87 0.56 20.13
N HIS A 595 12.97 0.96 19.50
CA HIS A 595 14.29 0.95 20.12
C HIS A 595 14.76 2.34 20.56
N ALA A 596 13.95 3.38 20.32
CA ALA A 596 14.28 4.77 20.61
C ALA A 596 15.64 5.19 20.03
N THR A 597 15.92 4.72 18.81
CA THR A 597 17.21 4.90 18.14
C THR A 597 17.55 6.38 17.99
N LYS A 598 18.84 6.70 18.09
CA LYS A 598 19.40 8.05 18.02
C LYS A 598 20.38 8.23 16.87
N LYS A 599 21.05 7.17 16.43
CA LYS A 599 22.08 7.25 15.37
C LYS A 599 21.67 6.39 14.17
N ALA A 600 21.63 6.99 12.99
CA ALA A 600 21.34 6.29 11.76
C ALA A 600 22.38 6.64 10.69
N SER A 601 22.81 5.63 9.94
CA SER A 601 23.71 5.79 8.80
C SER A 601 23.03 5.37 7.51
N ILE A 602 23.33 6.08 6.43
CA ILE A 602 22.78 5.86 5.11
C ILE A 602 23.94 5.60 4.17
N ALA A 603 24.04 4.39 3.64
CA ALA A 603 25.04 4.04 2.62
C ALA A 603 24.51 4.43 1.24
N GLY A 604 24.97 5.56 0.73
CA GLY A 604 24.63 6.15 -0.56
C GLY A 604 24.15 7.60 -0.43
N GLY A 605 24.87 8.54 -1.04
CA GLY A 605 24.55 9.97 -1.18
C GLY A 605 23.79 10.30 -2.47
N GLY A 606 22.97 9.35 -2.95
CA GLY A 606 22.02 9.55 -4.04
C GLY A 606 20.71 10.20 -3.58
N LEU A 607 19.78 10.48 -4.50
CA LEU A 607 18.49 11.15 -4.21
C LEU A 607 17.73 10.49 -3.05
N LEU A 608 17.50 9.18 -3.16
CA LEU A 608 16.80 8.39 -2.14
C LEU A 608 17.56 8.37 -0.81
N GLY A 609 18.89 8.32 -0.84
CA GLY A 609 19.71 8.29 0.37
C GLY A 609 19.62 9.61 1.14
N LEU A 610 19.69 10.74 0.45
CA LEU A 610 19.52 12.06 1.03
C LEU A 610 18.10 12.27 1.58
N GLU A 611 17.07 11.83 0.84
CA GLU A 611 15.67 11.87 1.31
C GLU A 611 15.45 10.97 2.55
N ALA A 612 16.06 9.79 2.58
CA ALA A 612 15.99 8.88 3.73
C ALA A 612 16.73 9.43 4.96
N ALA A 613 17.90 10.04 4.76
CA ALA A 613 18.67 10.69 5.82
C ALA A 613 17.87 11.83 6.44
N TYR A 614 17.28 12.67 5.60
CA TYR A 614 16.38 13.74 6.06
C TYR A 614 15.16 13.19 6.80
N ALA A 615 14.52 12.13 6.30
CA ALA A 615 13.37 11.51 6.95
C ALA A 615 13.70 10.93 8.34
N LEU A 616 14.89 10.37 8.53
CA LEU A 616 15.38 9.89 9.82
C LEU A 616 15.77 11.07 10.74
N HIS A 617 16.35 12.14 10.19
CA HIS A 617 16.62 13.35 10.92
C HIS A 617 15.34 14.01 11.47
N GLN A 618 14.24 14.00 10.70
CA GLN A 618 12.92 14.46 11.15
C GLN A 618 12.35 13.62 12.30
N LEU A 619 12.83 12.39 12.52
CA LEU A 619 12.51 11.58 13.70
C LEU A 619 13.41 11.90 14.92
N GLY A 620 14.27 12.92 14.82
CA GLY A 620 15.20 13.34 15.88
C GLY A 620 16.47 12.50 15.97
N MET A 621 16.84 11.80 14.90
CA MET A 621 18.09 11.03 14.84
C MET A 621 19.24 11.86 14.26
N ARG A 622 20.46 11.60 14.72
CA ARG A 622 21.68 12.02 14.02
C ARG A 622 21.84 11.11 12.81
N ALA A 623 21.65 11.67 11.61
CA ALA A 623 21.71 10.95 10.35
C ALA A 623 23.04 11.25 9.63
N THR A 624 23.80 10.20 9.35
CA THR A 624 25.10 10.26 8.66
C THR A 624 24.99 9.61 7.28
N VAL A 625 25.24 10.38 6.22
CA VAL A 625 25.28 9.90 4.84
C VAL A 625 26.71 9.52 4.49
N LEU A 626 26.89 8.28 4.04
CA LEU A 626 28.15 7.73 3.56
C LEU A 626 28.08 7.64 2.04
N GLU A 627 28.78 8.51 1.33
CA GLU A 627 28.87 8.49 -0.12
C GLU A 627 30.22 7.91 -0.53
N ARG A 628 30.19 6.86 -1.36
CA ARG A 628 31.40 6.21 -1.85
C ARG A 628 32.21 7.12 -2.77
N SER A 629 31.54 7.95 -3.54
CA SER A 629 32.19 8.92 -4.43
C SER A 629 32.79 10.08 -3.65
N ASP A 630 33.63 10.84 -4.34
CA ASP A 630 34.21 12.11 -3.89
C ASP A 630 33.16 13.21 -3.62
N ARG A 631 31.96 13.10 -4.21
CA ARG A 631 30.87 14.07 -4.10
C ARG A 631 29.48 13.44 -4.09
N LEU A 632 28.51 14.15 -3.50
CA LEU A 632 27.09 13.79 -3.54
C LEU A 632 26.53 13.84 -4.96
N LEU A 633 25.52 13.00 -5.26
CA LEU A 633 24.79 13.02 -6.53
C LEU A 633 25.71 13.09 -7.76
N LYS A 634 26.82 12.34 -7.77
CA LYS A 634 27.83 12.36 -8.84
C LYS A 634 27.28 12.15 -10.26
N ARG A 635 26.13 11.47 -10.38
CA ARG A 635 25.43 11.23 -11.65
C ARG A 635 24.47 12.34 -12.07
N GLN A 636 24.31 13.38 -11.27
CA GLN A 636 23.37 14.48 -11.50
C GLN A 636 24.01 15.86 -11.34
N LEU A 637 25.12 15.96 -10.60
CA LEU A 637 25.78 17.22 -10.26
C LEU A 637 27.25 17.22 -10.64
N ASP A 638 27.70 18.40 -11.06
CA ASP A 638 29.11 18.75 -11.08
C ASP A 638 29.65 19.01 -9.66
N GLU A 639 30.95 19.23 -9.58
CA GLU A 639 31.65 19.45 -8.31
C GLU A 639 31.11 20.65 -7.53
N ARG A 640 30.85 21.76 -8.23
CA ARG A 640 30.43 23.00 -7.57
C ARG A 640 29.02 22.88 -6.98
N ALA A 641 28.06 22.38 -7.75
CA ALA A 641 26.70 22.17 -7.28
C ALA A 641 26.64 21.15 -6.13
N ALA A 642 27.44 20.07 -6.20
CA ALA A 642 27.51 19.08 -5.14
C ALA A 642 28.06 19.64 -3.83
N HIS A 643 29.09 20.51 -3.89
CA HIS A 643 29.64 21.17 -2.71
C HIS A 643 28.64 22.13 -2.04
N LEU A 644 27.92 22.91 -2.83
CA LEU A 644 26.86 23.80 -2.32
C LEU A 644 25.74 23.00 -1.66
N LEU A 645 25.32 21.90 -2.29
CA LEU A 645 24.32 21.00 -1.73
C LEU A 645 24.79 20.38 -0.40
N GLN A 646 26.03 19.91 -0.34
CA GLN A 646 26.61 19.33 0.87
C GLN A 646 26.58 20.32 2.03
N LYS A 647 27.08 21.55 1.82
CA LYS A 647 27.04 22.61 2.84
C LYS A 647 25.63 22.91 3.32
N TYR A 648 24.66 22.93 2.41
CA TYR A 648 23.27 23.17 2.75
C TYR A 648 22.72 22.05 3.65
N LEU A 649 22.94 20.79 3.28
CA LEU A 649 22.49 19.61 4.04
C LEU A 649 23.16 19.51 5.41
N GLU A 650 24.45 19.86 5.50
CA GLU A 650 25.17 19.99 6.77
C GLU A 650 24.58 21.09 7.65
N GLY A 651 24.20 22.23 7.07
CA GLY A 651 23.48 23.30 7.75
C GLY A 651 22.09 22.88 8.27
N LEU A 652 21.46 21.87 7.66
CA LEU A 652 20.23 21.24 8.17
C LEU A 652 20.48 20.22 9.29
N GLY A 653 21.73 19.94 9.65
CA GLY A 653 22.09 19.01 10.72
C GLY A 653 22.28 17.55 10.27
N LEU A 654 22.43 17.31 8.96
CA LEU A 654 22.91 16.03 8.45
C LEU A 654 24.44 15.97 8.51
N GLU A 655 25.00 14.79 8.72
CA GLU A 655 26.44 14.56 8.61
C GLU A 655 26.72 13.89 7.27
N ILE A 656 27.67 14.41 6.50
CA ILE A 656 28.01 13.88 5.17
C ILE A 656 29.48 13.49 5.16
N ILE A 657 29.73 12.24 4.78
CA ILE A 657 31.07 11.70 4.63
C ILE A 657 31.18 11.16 3.20
N THR A 658 31.92 11.87 2.35
CA THR A 658 32.28 11.42 1.00
C THR A 658 33.52 10.52 1.06
N SER A 659 33.81 9.82 -0.05
CA SER A 659 34.85 8.80 -0.13
C SER A 659 34.76 7.77 1.00
N ALA A 660 33.54 7.43 1.42
CA ALA A 660 33.24 6.52 2.52
C ALA A 660 32.41 5.35 2.03
N GLU A 661 32.99 4.15 2.09
CA GLU A 661 32.33 2.91 1.73
C GLU A 661 32.15 2.02 2.95
N THR A 662 30.93 1.53 3.15
CA THR A 662 30.62 0.58 4.21
C THR A 662 31.18 -0.80 3.89
N LYS A 663 32.02 -1.34 4.78
CA LYS A 663 32.62 -2.68 4.67
C LYS A 663 31.81 -3.73 5.44
N ALA A 664 31.51 -3.44 6.70
CA ALA A 664 30.87 -4.38 7.60
C ALA A 664 29.95 -3.67 8.60
N VAL A 665 28.97 -4.41 9.13
CA VAL A 665 28.17 -4.01 10.29
C VAL A 665 28.29 -5.06 11.39
N SER A 666 28.30 -4.60 12.64
CA SER A 666 28.44 -5.47 13.79
C SER A 666 27.51 -5.05 14.94
N GLY A 667 27.32 -5.99 15.87
CA GLY A 667 26.66 -5.74 17.14
C GLY A 667 26.01 -6.99 17.76
N HIS A 668 25.67 -6.89 19.04
CA HIS A 668 25.14 -8.02 19.83
C HIS A 668 23.63 -8.21 19.63
N GLY A 669 23.26 -8.90 18.53
CA GLY A 669 21.86 -9.18 18.17
C GLY A 669 21.09 -8.00 17.58
N ARG A 670 21.70 -6.82 17.55
CA ARG A 670 21.28 -5.62 16.80
C ARG A 670 22.51 -4.85 16.35
N LEU A 671 22.36 -4.05 15.31
CA LEU A 671 23.39 -3.16 14.80
C LEU A 671 23.73 -2.09 15.86
N ASP A 672 25.01 -1.96 16.17
CA ASP A 672 25.56 -0.91 17.04
C ASP A 672 26.74 -0.15 16.40
N SER A 673 27.36 -0.73 15.38
CA SER A 673 28.51 -0.11 14.72
C SER A 673 28.69 -0.56 13.27
N ILE A 674 29.31 0.33 12.49
CA ILE A 674 29.63 0.18 11.08
C ILE A 674 31.14 0.36 10.91
N GLU A 675 31.77 -0.55 10.19
CA GLU A 675 33.16 -0.44 9.75
C GLU A 675 33.20 0.03 8.29
N LEU A 676 34.02 1.04 8.01
CA LEU A 676 34.29 1.52 6.67
C LEU A 676 35.50 0.79 6.06
N VAL A 677 35.60 0.82 4.73
CA VAL A 677 36.73 0.20 3.99
C VAL A 677 38.09 0.79 4.39
N ASP A 678 38.11 2.08 4.77
CA ASP A 678 39.32 2.78 5.24
C ASP A 678 39.68 2.51 6.72
N GLY A 679 38.93 1.63 7.39
CA GLY A 679 39.16 1.22 8.78
C GLY A 679 38.49 2.11 9.83
N ARG A 680 37.83 3.21 9.45
CA ARG A 680 37.04 4.00 10.40
C ARG A 680 35.85 3.18 10.92
N ARG A 681 35.54 3.35 12.21
CA ARG A 681 34.36 2.77 12.86
C ARG A 681 33.38 3.86 13.28
N LEU A 682 32.12 3.69 12.92
CA LEU A 682 31.04 4.62 13.22
C LEU A 682 30.01 3.94 14.11
N ASP A 683 29.53 4.63 15.13
CA ASP A 683 28.39 4.19 15.91
C ASP A 683 27.10 4.41 15.10
N ALA A 684 26.31 3.37 14.93
CA ALA A 684 25.01 3.46 14.28
C ALA A 684 24.07 2.43 14.89
N GLU A 685 22.78 2.72 14.94
CA GLU A 685 21.74 1.77 15.37
C GLU A 685 20.84 1.37 14.19
N ILE A 686 20.84 2.18 13.14
CA ILE A 686 20.17 1.92 11.86
C ILE A 686 21.17 2.08 10.74
N LEU A 687 21.19 1.13 9.79
CA LEU A 687 21.83 1.29 8.49
C LEU A 687 20.78 1.15 7.39
N LEU A 688 20.61 2.19 6.56
CA LEU A 688 19.85 2.09 5.32
C LEU A 688 20.79 2.08 4.12
N VAL A 689 20.64 1.07 3.26
CA VAL A 689 21.39 0.99 2.00
C VAL A 689 20.57 1.59 0.86
N ALA A 690 21.15 2.59 0.20
CA ALA A 690 20.59 3.34 -0.93
C ALA A 690 21.60 3.41 -2.09
N ALA A 691 22.21 2.27 -2.44
CA ALA A 691 23.29 2.16 -3.43
C ALA A 691 22.81 1.96 -4.89
N GLY A 692 21.53 2.21 -5.18
CA GLY A 692 20.93 2.04 -6.50
C GLY A 692 19.88 0.93 -6.57
N ILE A 693 19.52 0.55 -7.79
CA ILE A 693 18.47 -0.44 -8.06
C ILE A 693 18.98 -1.61 -8.90
N GLN A 694 18.35 -2.76 -8.72
CA GLN A 694 18.56 -3.95 -9.54
C GLN A 694 17.22 -4.37 -10.16
N PRO A 695 17.11 -4.45 -11.51
CA PRO A 695 15.91 -4.91 -12.19
C PRO A 695 15.49 -6.31 -11.73
N ASN A 696 14.18 -6.53 -11.60
CA ASN A 696 13.63 -7.83 -11.22
C ASN A 696 13.47 -8.73 -12.46
N ALA A 697 14.59 -9.12 -13.06
CA ALA A 697 14.63 -9.88 -14.31
C ALA A 697 14.61 -11.42 -14.12
N GLU A 698 14.59 -11.91 -12.89
CA GLU A 698 14.75 -13.35 -12.58
C GLU A 698 13.67 -14.22 -13.22
N LEU A 699 12.41 -13.75 -13.19
CA LEU A 699 11.29 -14.49 -13.77
C LEU A 699 11.43 -14.60 -15.29
N ALA A 700 11.85 -13.52 -15.96
CA ALA A 700 12.08 -13.50 -17.40
C ALA A 700 13.26 -14.38 -17.79
N LYS A 701 14.36 -14.32 -17.03
CA LYS A 701 15.54 -15.17 -17.23
C LYS A 701 15.19 -16.65 -17.08
N ALA A 702 14.43 -17.01 -16.04
CA ALA A 702 13.95 -18.37 -15.83
C ALA A 702 13.01 -18.86 -16.96
N ALA A 703 12.30 -17.94 -17.62
CA ALA A 703 11.49 -18.22 -18.80
C ALA A 703 12.30 -18.31 -20.11
N GLY A 704 13.64 -18.20 -20.05
CA GLY A 704 14.51 -18.23 -21.23
C GLY A 704 14.43 -16.98 -22.11
N LEU A 705 14.00 -15.83 -21.56
CA LEU A 705 14.10 -14.55 -22.24
C LEU A 705 15.51 -13.97 -22.09
N ALA A 706 15.95 -13.23 -23.11
CA ALA A 706 17.24 -12.58 -23.08
C ALA A 706 17.26 -11.47 -22.01
N THR A 707 18.24 -11.53 -21.12
CA THR A 707 18.40 -10.60 -20.00
C THR A 707 19.87 -10.22 -19.85
N ASN A 708 20.12 -8.99 -19.40
CA ASN A 708 21.45 -8.52 -19.00
C ASN A 708 21.33 -7.87 -17.61
N ARG A 709 21.24 -6.54 -17.53
CA ARG A 709 20.85 -5.84 -16.30
C ARG A 709 19.35 -5.96 -16.07
N GLY A 710 18.56 -5.84 -17.14
CA GLY A 710 17.12 -6.02 -17.19
C GLY A 710 16.69 -7.00 -18.30
N VAL A 711 15.41 -6.99 -18.64
CA VAL A 711 14.85 -7.74 -19.77
C VAL A 711 15.11 -6.97 -21.05
N LEU A 712 15.81 -7.57 -22.00
CA LEU A 712 16.16 -6.90 -23.25
C LEU A 712 14.90 -6.68 -24.10
N VAL A 713 14.69 -5.43 -24.52
CA VAL A 713 13.57 -5.04 -25.38
C VAL A 713 14.02 -4.20 -26.57
N ASN A 714 13.24 -4.25 -27.65
CA ASN A 714 13.37 -3.35 -28.79
C ASN A 714 12.56 -2.05 -28.62
N ALA A 715 12.55 -1.16 -29.61
CA ALA A 715 11.81 0.12 -29.55
C ALA A 715 10.28 -0.05 -29.44
N ARG A 716 9.74 -1.24 -29.70
CA ARG A 716 8.33 -1.58 -29.47
C ARG A 716 8.08 -2.13 -28.06
N MET A 717 9.07 -2.08 -27.18
CA MET A 717 9.07 -2.69 -25.84
C MET A 717 8.86 -4.21 -25.87
N GLN A 718 9.06 -4.86 -27.02
CA GLN A 718 8.93 -6.30 -27.17
C GLN A 718 10.24 -6.98 -26.81
N THR A 719 10.12 -8.14 -26.14
CA THR A 719 11.25 -9.03 -25.90
C THR A 719 11.58 -9.85 -27.16
N GLY A 720 12.52 -10.79 -27.07
CA GLY A 720 12.74 -11.78 -28.13
C GLY A 720 11.52 -12.69 -28.41
N ASP A 721 10.50 -12.67 -27.54
CA ASP A 721 9.21 -13.30 -27.78
C ASP A 721 8.16 -12.23 -28.14
N PRO A 722 7.52 -12.27 -29.33
CA PRO A 722 6.59 -11.23 -29.78
C PRO A 722 5.30 -11.14 -28.95
N HIS A 723 5.01 -12.14 -28.11
CA HIS A 723 3.89 -12.16 -27.18
C HIS A 723 4.24 -11.59 -25.80
N ILE A 724 5.52 -11.28 -25.54
CA ILE A 724 5.98 -10.80 -24.24
C ILE A 724 6.66 -9.44 -24.42
N LEU A 725 6.16 -8.46 -23.69
CA LEU A 725 6.69 -7.10 -23.62
C LEU A 725 7.25 -6.82 -22.22
N ALA A 726 8.11 -5.82 -22.08
CA ALA A 726 8.57 -5.35 -20.78
C ALA A 726 8.62 -3.82 -20.74
N ALA A 727 8.26 -3.22 -19.59
CA ALA A 727 8.26 -1.77 -19.41
C ALA A 727 8.61 -1.37 -17.96
N GLY A 728 9.18 -0.16 -17.81
CA GLY A 728 9.64 0.37 -16.54
C GLY A 728 11.00 -0.20 -16.12
N ASP A 729 11.33 -0.11 -14.83
CA ASP A 729 12.67 -0.45 -14.32
C ASP A 729 13.11 -1.91 -14.57
N VAL A 730 12.22 -2.79 -15.05
CA VAL A 730 12.55 -4.17 -15.43
C VAL A 730 13.09 -4.27 -16.86
N ALA A 731 12.76 -3.31 -17.72
CA ALA A 731 13.13 -3.30 -19.13
C ALA A 731 14.51 -2.67 -19.34
N GLU A 732 15.30 -3.27 -20.22
CA GLU A 732 16.58 -2.76 -20.70
C GLU A 732 16.44 -2.48 -22.20
N PHE A 733 16.51 -1.20 -22.55
CA PHE A 733 16.46 -0.71 -23.93
C PHE A 733 17.81 -0.09 -24.27
N GLU A 734 18.48 -0.58 -25.32
CA GLU A 734 19.80 -0.10 -25.76
C GLU A 734 20.85 -0.03 -24.63
N GLY A 735 20.86 -1.05 -23.76
CA GLY A 735 21.77 -1.14 -22.61
C GLY A 735 21.42 -0.24 -21.42
N GLN A 736 20.32 0.52 -21.51
CA GLN A 736 19.90 1.48 -20.49
C GLN A 736 18.76 0.95 -19.62
N VAL A 737 18.88 1.21 -18.32
CA VAL A 737 17.83 1.02 -17.31
C VAL A 737 17.79 2.29 -16.45
N PRO A 738 17.01 3.32 -16.86
CA PRO A 738 17.08 4.63 -16.21
C PRO A 738 16.58 4.65 -14.76
N GLY A 739 15.56 3.85 -14.43
CA GLY A 739 14.98 3.84 -13.08
C GLY A 739 14.11 5.05 -12.76
N LEU A 740 13.48 5.66 -13.77
CA LEU A 740 12.75 6.92 -13.67
C LEU A 740 11.26 6.75 -13.99
N TRP A 741 10.42 7.49 -13.26
CA TRP A 741 8.96 7.45 -13.42
C TRP A 741 8.48 7.85 -14.83
N PRO A 742 8.95 8.96 -15.45
CA PRO A 742 8.56 9.31 -16.82
C PRO A 742 8.91 8.23 -17.84
N THR A 743 10.11 7.65 -17.73
CA THR A 743 10.55 6.53 -18.58
C THR A 743 9.60 5.35 -18.43
N ALA A 744 9.23 4.98 -17.21
CA ALA A 744 8.33 3.85 -16.96
C ALA A 744 6.92 4.08 -17.51
N VAL A 745 6.41 5.32 -17.45
CA VAL A 745 5.14 5.70 -18.09
C VAL A 745 5.27 5.56 -19.60
N ALA A 746 6.23 6.25 -20.22
CA ALA A 746 6.40 6.24 -21.68
C ALA A 746 6.59 4.83 -22.25
N GLN A 747 7.44 4.01 -21.63
CA GLN A 747 7.60 2.61 -22.04
C GLN A 747 6.30 1.80 -21.89
N ALA A 748 5.54 2.01 -20.81
CA ALA A 748 4.28 1.30 -20.62
C ALA A 748 3.20 1.69 -21.63
N GLU A 749 3.16 2.96 -22.06
CA GLU A 749 2.25 3.40 -23.11
C GLU A 749 2.53 2.69 -24.44
N ILE A 750 3.81 2.57 -24.80
CA ILE A 750 4.25 1.84 -26.01
C ILE A 750 3.94 0.35 -25.87
N ALA A 751 4.27 -0.26 -24.74
CA ALA A 751 3.97 -1.67 -24.50
C ALA A 751 2.47 -1.96 -24.58
N ALA A 752 1.62 -1.08 -24.04
CA ALA A 752 0.16 -1.18 -24.14
C ALA A 752 -0.33 -1.02 -25.57
N ASP A 753 0.18 -0.03 -26.32
CA ASP A 753 -0.18 0.20 -27.73
C ASP A 753 0.13 -1.05 -28.58
N VAL A 754 1.34 -1.57 -28.48
CA VAL A 754 1.78 -2.77 -29.20
C VAL A 754 1.03 -4.02 -28.73
N ALA A 755 0.70 -4.12 -27.43
CA ALA A 755 -0.09 -5.23 -26.91
C ALA A 755 -1.51 -5.30 -27.48
N VAL A 756 -2.06 -4.21 -28.04
CA VAL A 756 -3.40 -4.21 -28.64
C VAL A 756 -3.38 -4.06 -30.18
N GLY A 757 -2.22 -4.25 -30.80
CA GLY A 757 -2.04 -4.25 -32.26
C GLY A 757 -1.55 -2.93 -32.86
N GLY A 758 -1.15 -1.97 -32.02
CA GLY A 758 -0.56 -0.70 -32.45
C GLY A 758 0.90 -0.83 -32.91
N SER A 759 1.46 0.27 -33.40
CA SER A 759 2.77 0.33 -34.05
C SER A 759 3.69 1.42 -33.50
N LYS A 760 3.35 2.03 -32.37
CA LYS A 760 4.18 3.09 -31.78
C LYS A 760 5.59 2.60 -31.43
N LEU A 761 6.55 3.50 -31.54
CA LEU A 761 7.94 3.29 -31.16
C LEU A 761 8.28 4.15 -29.94
N TYR A 762 9.08 3.59 -29.04
CA TYR A 762 9.61 4.26 -27.87
C TYR A 762 10.72 5.22 -28.28
N ASP A 763 10.56 6.48 -27.91
CA ASP A 763 11.59 7.51 -27.97
C ASP A 763 12.13 7.77 -26.55
N PRO A 764 13.44 7.65 -26.29
CA PRO A 764 14.01 7.87 -24.98
C PRO A 764 13.67 9.23 -24.38
N VAL A 765 13.12 9.20 -23.16
CA VAL A 765 12.75 10.43 -22.44
C VAL A 765 14.01 11.06 -21.83
N ILE A 766 14.18 12.37 -22.03
CA ILE A 766 15.26 13.13 -21.41
C ILE A 766 15.18 13.03 -19.88
N PRO A 767 16.22 12.54 -19.19
CA PRO A 767 16.20 12.41 -17.74
C PRO A 767 16.01 13.76 -17.04
N VAL A 768 15.00 13.84 -16.18
CA VAL A 768 14.80 14.95 -15.25
C VAL A 768 14.80 14.37 -13.85
N THR A 769 15.69 14.89 -13.00
CA THR A 769 15.83 14.45 -11.62
C THR A 769 15.68 15.62 -10.66
N ILE A 770 14.95 15.41 -9.58
CA ILE A 770 14.64 16.41 -8.57
C ILE A 770 14.90 15.81 -7.20
N LEU A 771 15.61 16.53 -6.34
CA LEU A 771 15.82 16.15 -4.93
C LEU A 771 14.67 16.69 -4.08
N LYS A 772 14.05 15.83 -3.25
CA LYS A 772 12.86 16.19 -2.46
C LYS A 772 13.17 16.31 -0.98
N VAL A 773 14.15 17.14 -0.66
CA VAL A 773 14.45 17.54 0.72
C VAL A 773 13.81 18.91 0.95
N VAL A 774 13.07 19.06 2.05
CA VAL A 774 12.38 20.32 2.36
C VAL A 774 13.40 21.46 2.43
N GLY A 775 13.13 22.53 1.69
CA GLY A 775 14.02 23.69 1.60
C GLY A 775 15.07 23.63 0.48
N ILE A 776 15.24 22.49 -0.20
CA ILE A 776 16.17 22.34 -1.32
C ILE A 776 15.41 22.31 -2.65
N GLU A 777 15.68 23.31 -3.48
CA GLU A 777 15.23 23.34 -4.86
C GLU A 777 16.38 22.89 -5.76
N LEU A 778 16.48 21.59 -6.03
CA LEU A 778 17.50 21.06 -6.93
C LEU A 778 16.87 20.28 -8.08
N THR A 779 17.21 20.68 -9.30
CA THR A 779 16.84 19.98 -10.53
C THR A 779 18.08 19.75 -11.40
N SER A 780 18.22 18.55 -11.95
CA SER A 780 19.21 18.21 -12.97
C SER A 780 18.52 17.58 -14.18
N ILE A 781 18.86 18.06 -15.38
CA ILE A 781 18.21 17.71 -16.65
C ILE A 781 19.28 17.31 -17.66
N GLY A 782 19.07 16.19 -18.35
CA GLY A 782 19.91 15.79 -19.49
C GLY A 782 21.39 15.59 -19.15
N ARG A 783 22.27 15.99 -20.07
CA ARG A 783 23.73 15.89 -19.91
C ARG A 783 24.29 17.19 -19.33
N PHE A 784 24.69 17.15 -18.06
CA PHE A 784 25.17 18.32 -17.31
C PHE A 784 26.69 18.52 -17.32
N GLU A 785 27.45 17.65 -17.97
CA GLU A 785 28.89 17.82 -18.22
C GLU A 785 29.13 17.83 -19.73
N ALA A 786 29.91 18.80 -20.21
CA ALA A 786 30.32 18.88 -21.61
C ALA A 786 31.15 17.65 -22.03
N ALA A 787 30.83 17.07 -23.19
CA ALA A 787 31.49 15.85 -23.68
C ALA A 787 32.67 16.13 -24.64
N GLY A 788 32.95 17.38 -25.00
CA GLY A 788 34.02 17.76 -25.93
C GLY A 788 34.13 19.27 -26.16
N SER A 789 35.10 19.68 -26.99
CA SER A 789 35.41 21.10 -27.24
C SER A 789 34.34 21.90 -28.01
N HIS A 790 33.38 21.21 -28.61
CA HIS A 790 32.24 21.83 -29.32
C HIS A 790 31.06 22.13 -28.41
N GLU A 791 31.15 21.76 -27.13
CA GLU A 791 30.12 22.02 -26.12
C GLU A 791 30.58 23.13 -25.18
N GLU A 792 29.69 24.06 -24.89
CA GLU A 792 29.93 25.18 -23.98
C GLU A 792 29.18 24.98 -22.67
N GLU A 793 29.83 25.27 -21.54
CA GLU A 793 29.19 25.32 -20.23
C GLU A 793 28.95 26.77 -19.79
N ILE A 794 27.69 27.13 -19.54
CA ILE A 794 27.30 28.44 -19.01
C ILE A 794 26.92 28.26 -17.55
N ALA A 795 27.86 28.52 -16.63
CA ALA A 795 27.66 28.39 -15.20
C ALA A 795 27.56 29.75 -14.50
N LEU A 796 26.55 29.91 -13.64
CA LEU A 796 26.28 31.13 -12.88
C LEU A 796 26.01 30.79 -11.42
N GLU A 797 26.64 31.52 -10.52
CA GLU A 797 26.44 31.44 -9.08
C GLU A 797 26.18 32.83 -8.52
N ASP A 798 25.22 32.96 -7.60
CA ASP A 798 24.97 34.22 -6.89
C ASP A 798 25.50 34.22 -5.45
N ALA A 799 25.53 35.40 -4.84
CA ALA A 799 26.02 35.60 -3.48
C ALA A 799 25.20 34.86 -2.40
N SER A 800 23.99 34.39 -2.73
CA SER A 800 23.15 33.59 -1.82
C SER A 800 23.43 32.10 -1.89
N GLY A 801 24.41 31.68 -2.71
CA GLY A 801 24.78 30.28 -2.88
C GLY A 801 23.83 29.51 -3.80
N ARG A 802 23.02 30.21 -4.61
CA ARG A 802 22.25 29.58 -5.68
C ARG A 802 23.14 29.38 -6.89
N TYR A 803 22.97 28.25 -7.56
CA TYR A 803 23.81 27.84 -8.67
C TYR A 803 22.97 27.33 -9.83
N ARG A 804 23.32 27.71 -11.06
CA ARG A 804 22.72 27.14 -12.25
C ARG A 804 23.75 26.99 -13.35
N LYS A 805 23.60 25.96 -14.17
CA LYS A 805 24.47 25.68 -15.29
C LYS A 805 23.68 25.14 -16.47
N LEU A 806 24.06 25.54 -17.68
CA LEU A 806 23.63 24.95 -18.93
C LEU A 806 24.83 24.28 -19.62
N VAL A 807 24.57 23.20 -20.32
CA VAL A 807 25.47 22.65 -21.35
C VAL A 807 24.81 22.90 -22.69
N VAL A 808 25.51 23.62 -23.55
CA VAL A 808 25.06 23.95 -24.91
C VAL A 808 25.94 23.19 -25.90
N ALA A 809 25.34 22.38 -26.75
CA ALA A 809 25.99 21.66 -27.83
C ALA A 809 25.32 22.02 -29.15
N ASP A 810 26.12 22.46 -30.14
CA ASP A 810 25.65 22.81 -31.48
C ASP A 810 24.43 23.75 -31.49
N GLY A 811 24.50 24.80 -30.67
CA GLY A 811 23.43 25.80 -30.55
C GLY A 811 22.20 25.32 -29.78
N ARG A 812 22.22 24.15 -29.11
CA ARG A 812 21.10 23.62 -28.31
C ARG A 812 21.49 23.36 -26.88
N ILE A 813 20.56 23.57 -25.96
CA ILE A 813 20.76 23.15 -24.57
C ILE A 813 20.55 21.63 -24.48
N VAL A 814 21.59 20.89 -24.07
CA VAL A 814 21.57 19.41 -23.92
C VAL A 814 21.52 18.95 -22.46
N GLY A 815 21.74 19.87 -21.53
CA GLY A 815 21.48 19.62 -20.12
C GLY A 815 21.64 20.84 -19.24
N ALA A 816 21.22 20.69 -17.98
CA ALA A 816 21.21 21.77 -17.02
C ALA A 816 21.28 21.28 -15.57
N ILE A 817 21.83 22.13 -14.69
CA ILE A 817 21.72 22.03 -13.24
C ILE A 817 21.06 23.31 -12.75
N LEU A 818 20.05 23.21 -11.89
CA LEU A 818 19.41 24.35 -11.24
C LEU A 818 19.29 24.08 -9.74
N LEU A 819 20.00 24.85 -8.93
CA LEU A 819 19.99 24.85 -7.46
C LEU A 819 19.51 26.21 -6.94
N GLY A 820 18.29 26.27 -6.40
CA GLY A 820 17.64 27.50 -5.93
C GLY A 820 16.95 28.33 -7.02
N PHE A 821 16.85 27.80 -8.24
CA PHE A 821 16.24 28.46 -9.41
C PHE A 821 14.97 27.74 -9.90
N SER A 822 14.06 27.39 -8.99
CA SER A 822 12.83 26.64 -9.31
C SER A 822 11.96 27.26 -10.42
N LYS A 823 11.95 28.59 -10.54
CA LYS A 823 11.16 29.33 -11.54
C LYS A 823 11.62 29.07 -12.99
N GLU A 824 12.90 28.75 -13.19
CA GLU A 824 13.49 28.61 -14.52
C GLU A 824 13.39 27.18 -15.06
N VAL A 825 13.14 26.21 -14.18
CA VAL A 825 13.12 24.77 -14.50
C VAL A 825 12.18 24.46 -15.67
N ALA A 826 10.99 25.06 -15.70
CA ALA A 826 10.00 24.78 -16.75
C ALA A 826 10.45 25.26 -18.13
N ALA A 827 11.01 26.47 -18.21
CA ALA A 827 11.51 27.03 -19.47
C ALA A 827 12.74 26.26 -19.96
N VAL A 828 13.70 25.98 -19.08
CA VAL A 828 14.90 25.21 -19.41
C VAL A 828 14.56 23.79 -19.85
N ARG A 829 13.66 23.10 -19.13
CA ARG A 829 13.18 21.77 -19.53
C ARG A 829 12.55 21.80 -20.91
N THR A 830 11.67 22.76 -21.17
CA THR A 830 11.04 22.91 -22.49
C THR A 830 12.08 23.15 -23.59
N ALA A 831 13.05 24.03 -23.37
CA ALA A 831 14.10 24.31 -24.34
C ALA A 831 14.95 23.06 -24.66
N ILE A 832 15.29 22.26 -23.64
CA ILE A 832 16.03 21.00 -23.82
C ILE A 832 15.18 19.96 -24.56
N THR A 833 13.93 19.75 -24.12
CA THR A 833 13.04 18.74 -24.72
C THR A 833 12.65 19.09 -26.16
N ARG A 834 12.47 20.38 -26.48
CA ARG A 834 12.14 20.83 -27.84
C ARG A 834 13.37 21.03 -28.72
N GLY A 835 14.57 21.13 -28.13
CA GLY A 835 15.82 21.34 -28.85
C GLY A 835 15.86 22.66 -29.61
N PHE A 836 15.46 23.77 -28.96
CA PHE A 836 15.48 25.11 -29.54
C PHE A 836 16.90 25.57 -29.88
N ASP A 837 17.02 26.39 -30.94
CA ASP A 837 18.27 27.08 -31.28
C ASP A 837 18.48 28.27 -30.34
N VAL A 838 19.46 28.17 -29.46
CA VAL A 838 19.83 29.22 -28.51
C VAL A 838 21.03 30.03 -28.97
N THR A 839 21.54 29.85 -30.19
CA THR A 839 22.77 30.50 -30.68
C THR A 839 22.75 32.02 -30.51
N HIS A 840 21.63 32.67 -30.87
CA HIS A 840 21.45 34.12 -30.72
C HIS A 840 21.16 34.57 -29.27
N GLN A 841 20.92 33.62 -28.36
CA GLN A 841 20.61 33.89 -26.96
C GLN A 841 21.78 33.58 -26.02
N ILE A 842 22.89 33.00 -26.51
CA ILE A 842 24.04 32.61 -25.68
C ILE A 842 24.54 33.77 -24.81
N ASP A 843 24.70 34.97 -25.37
CA ASP A 843 25.17 36.12 -24.59
C ASP A 843 24.17 36.58 -23.51
N ASN A 844 22.87 36.47 -23.78
CA ASN A 844 21.83 36.72 -22.76
C ASN A 844 21.91 35.66 -21.65
N LEU A 845 22.11 34.39 -22.01
CA LEU A 845 22.24 33.29 -21.05
C LEU A 845 23.49 33.46 -20.17
N ARG A 846 24.63 33.89 -20.74
CA ARG A 846 25.85 34.24 -20.00
C ARG A 846 25.66 35.43 -19.08
N ALA A 847 24.89 36.43 -19.50
CA ALA A 847 24.51 37.56 -18.65
C ALA A 847 23.49 37.22 -17.56
N GLY A 848 23.01 35.97 -17.50
CA GLY A 848 22.05 35.49 -16.52
C GLY A 848 20.59 35.82 -16.83
N ARG A 849 20.29 36.25 -18.05
CA ARG A 849 18.92 36.48 -18.55
C ARG A 849 18.34 35.18 -19.13
N TRP A 850 18.01 34.23 -18.25
CA TRP A 850 17.40 32.95 -18.67
C TRP A 850 15.89 33.03 -18.92
N ASP A 851 15.27 34.16 -18.56
CA ASP A 851 13.87 34.48 -18.88
C ASP A 851 13.59 34.50 -20.38
N VAL A 852 14.62 34.72 -21.22
CA VAL A 852 14.51 34.66 -22.68
C VAL A 852 14.02 33.29 -23.18
N LEU A 853 14.33 32.21 -22.46
CA LEU A 853 13.90 30.85 -22.81
C LEU A 853 12.38 30.68 -22.73
N ALA A 854 11.68 31.46 -21.88
CA ALA A 854 10.23 31.40 -21.79
C ALA A 854 9.55 31.99 -23.03
N GLY A 855 10.18 32.99 -23.68
CA GLY A 855 9.68 33.60 -24.92
C GLY A 855 9.84 32.74 -26.16
N MET A 856 10.70 31.72 -26.11
CA MET A 856 11.03 30.84 -27.25
C MET A 856 10.00 29.72 -27.48
N SER A 857 8.89 29.67 -26.71
CA SER A 857 7.90 28.60 -26.77
C SER A 857 7.19 28.40 -28.13
N GLY A 858 7.39 29.32 -29.10
CA GLY A 858 6.86 29.25 -30.46
C GLY A 858 7.90 29.06 -31.57
N GLU A 859 9.20 28.94 -31.25
CA GLU A 859 10.24 28.78 -32.27
C GLU A 859 10.34 27.33 -32.78
N MET A 860 10.65 27.17 -34.07
CA MET A 860 10.80 25.85 -34.68
C MET A 860 12.02 25.11 -34.12
N PRO A 861 11.88 23.82 -33.74
CA PRO A 861 13.02 22.97 -33.42
C PRO A 861 14.02 22.92 -34.57
N LEU A 862 15.32 22.96 -34.28
CA LEU A 862 16.34 22.61 -35.27
C LEU A 862 16.17 21.14 -35.69
N ALA A 863 16.34 20.84 -36.99
CA ALA A 863 16.25 19.49 -37.54
C ALA A 863 17.10 18.50 -36.72
N PRO A 864 16.63 17.28 -36.40
CA PRO A 864 17.39 16.34 -35.57
C PRO A 864 18.79 16.16 -36.13
N ALA A 865 19.81 16.25 -35.26
CA ALA A 865 21.18 16.00 -35.64
C ALA A 865 21.25 14.59 -36.24
N VAL A 866 21.69 14.48 -37.49
CA VAL A 866 21.96 13.17 -38.11
C VAL A 866 23.09 12.54 -37.29
N PRO A 867 22.88 11.39 -36.64
CA PRO A 867 23.95 10.73 -35.91
C PRO A 867 25.05 10.38 -36.90
N ALA A 868 26.28 10.81 -36.59
CA ALA A 868 27.49 10.45 -37.33
C ALA A 868 27.86 8.98 -37.13
#